data_AF-A0A354PG40-F1
#
_entry.id   AF-A0A354PG40-F1
#
_cell.length_a   1.000
_cell.length_b   1.000
_cell.length_c   1.000
_cell.angle_alpha   90.00
_cell.angle_beta   90.00
_cell.angle_gamma   90.00
#
_symmetry.space_group_name_H-M   'P 1'
#
loop_
_entity.id
_entity.type
_entity.pdbx_description
1 polymer ?
#
loop_
_entity_poly.entity_id
_entity_poly.type
_entity_poly.pdbx_seq_one_letter_code
_entity_poly.pdbx_strand_id
1 'polypeptide(L)'
;ARTVSEVFPSSGFAVGASIAYNAAAGAGLSETSIGAAQALAPEARDETAAETLARVYNTAIDIVGDFTINAESMIGINSTVSNAAESTASTIYGSKGAAAAGVVATNYIHSSTFAQLEFSSDYELVGQPGLGQIDVGGDLEVSAKDNGEIYANTKLVSSSVITNDGGASLLTDIVDFSLPSDFDSSNVAAALVFGSKVRVLKSHREGGDTDTVYTYLGTGLDEDGNPTTFDLTQVDFSDLDDWLPPPTALIPPMMNVDQSDSVAVGGVVTMNDVRGGAFASIQYANINAGAVSVAAIENATIQATVDSTVESSGGSAFGEGTSLAVNGTIATNIVLNSSSATISHSVVQTTAVGTSEGGVYVWADNSSQIDATNDSVTKSGDTAGGGMLAFNTIGYLPQNALFNTFDTLLTSNIGKKQPAATTASLVNTKVIAAGDVDVLAESTSSIESTVSNATTSAASALTGATGMAIGGVLASNMVASDVKAFIDNSGITDAPDRLVQASGNITVDANDSASIVSDTRLLADSTTTNDGGTSLIGDFLTSLIMQYEYSSTSGTKDLTFGDKVRVASIYELPEDAVDDENFEGEAVYQYMGTAGSIDLATTDYSDFGLWKKLEPFNVPGAGLNFSDSDSVAVGGLVVRNDVDGNVKAYLSYVTATSVGDITITATGNQNLEATTDSTVSSSGGSAYGAGTSLAVNGVIVTNNMTGFSEAYTDNSTITTASAGNEPQDAKGDFSLRADNTASFTAINTSSTQSGDTAAGVTLAFNRLGYAPDNLLFNTLEAIFGTILGGDDPVGAKAWMRNTPVTASGDMSVIAHNDALLTAEVTNATASSAGAITGANGMAAAAIVASNMVESQASVTVDFTDAYLTA
;
A
#
# COMPACT_ATOMS: atom_id res chain seq x y z
N ALA A 1 -16.44 10.99 -20.09
CA ALA A 1 -16.45 11.02 -21.57
C ALA A 1 -17.33 12.12 -22.18
N ARG A 2 -18.66 12.19 -21.94
CA ARG A 2 -19.55 13.13 -22.67
C ARG A 2 -19.59 14.59 -22.17
N THR A 3 -19.04 14.88 -20.99
CA THR A 3 -18.98 16.24 -20.41
C THR A 3 -17.63 16.93 -20.56
N VAL A 4 -16.65 16.29 -21.22
CA VAL A 4 -15.24 16.71 -21.24
C VAL A 4 -14.85 17.42 -22.55
N SER A 5 -15.83 17.83 -23.37
CA SER A 5 -15.62 18.34 -24.74
C SER A 5 -15.08 19.77 -24.83
N GLU A 6 -15.05 20.54 -23.74
CA GLU A 6 -14.63 21.96 -23.76
C GLU A 6 -13.15 22.16 -23.36
N VAL A 7 -12.49 21.12 -22.84
CA VAL A 7 -11.11 21.19 -22.30
C VAL A 7 -10.06 20.62 -23.26
N PHE A 8 -10.45 19.86 -24.28
CA PHE A 8 -9.50 19.17 -25.15
C PHE A 8 -9.18 19.93 -26.44
N PRO A 9 -7.90 20.06 -26.83
CA PRO A 9 -7.51 20.65 -28.10
C PRO A 9 -7.98 19.79 -29.30
N SER A 10 -8.26 20.45 -30.42
CA SER A 10 -8.89 19.84 -31.61
C SER A 10 -7.98 18.97 -32.49
N SER A 11 -6.70 18.80 -32.13
CA SER A 11 -5.68 18.01 -32.85
C SER A 11 -4.86 17.20 -31.85
N GLY A 12 -4.63 15.91 -32.12
CA GLY A 12 -3.88 15.00 -31.24
C GLY A 12 -4.65 14.61 -29.97
N PHE A 13 -5.51 13.59 -30.03
CA PHE A 13 -6.28 13.15 -28.85
C PHE A 13 -6.27 11.62 -28.73
N ALA A 14 -5.79 11.13 -27.59
CA ALA A 14 -5.82 9.73 -27.20
C ALA A 14 -6.76 9.55 -26.00
N VAL A 15 -7.71 8.61 -26.12
CA VAL A 15 -8.59 8.24 -25.01
C VAL A 15 -8.71 6.73 -24.90
N GLY A 16 -8.54 6.22 -23.69
CA GLY A 16 -8.71 4.81 -23.36
C GLY A 16 -9.57 4.66 -22.12
N ALA A 17 -10.42 3.64 -22.07
CA ALA A 17 -11.11 3.23 -20.86
C ALA A 17 -11.14 1.69 -20.79
N SER A 18 -10.71 1.14 -19.66
CA SER A 18 -10.79 -0.30 -19.36
C SER A 18 -11.76 -0.52 -18.21
N ILE A 19 -12.68 -1.47 -18.37
CA ILE A 19 -13.58 -1.92 -17.30
C ILE A 19 -13.40 -3.42 -17.16
N ALA A 20 -13.05 -3.88 -15.96
CA ALA A 20 -13.09 -5.28 -15.59
C ALA A 20 -14.05 -5.49 -14.43
N TYR A 21 -14.92 -6.47 -14.58
CA TYR A 21 -15.85 -6.90 -13.54
C TYR A 21 -15.72 -8.41 -13.44
N ASN A 22 -15.26 -8.88 -12.29
CA ASN A 22 -15.21 -10.30 -11.94
C ASN A 22 -16.08 -10.50 -10.71
N ALA A 23 -17.00 -11.46 -10.77
CA ALA A 23 -17.84 -11.83 -9.64
C ALA A 23 -17.95 -13.35 -9.55
N ALA A 24 -17.79 -13.87 -8.34
CA ALA A 24 -18.04 -15.25 -7.98
C ALA A 24 -19.06 -15.27 -6.82
N ALA A 25 -20.32 -15.48 -7.18
CA ALA A 25 -21.47 -15.45 -6.26
C ALA A 25 -22.57 -16.41 -6.76
N GLY A 26 -23.60 -16.61 -5.94
CA GLY A 26 -24.77 -17.44 -6.25
C GLY A 26 -25.74 -16.79 -7.26
N ALA A 27 -27.04 -17.12 -7.13
CA ALA A 27 -28.07 -16.55 -8.00
C ALA A 27 -28.24 -15.02 -7.78
N GLY A 28 -28.65 -14.29 -8.82
CA GLY A 28 -28.88 -12.83 -8.75
C GLY A 28 -27.98 -11.99 -9.66
N LEU A 29 -27.02 -12.60 -10.35
CA LEU A 29 -26.26 -11.96 -11.43
C LEU A 29 -27.20 -11.63 -12.60
N SER A 30 -27.81 -10.44 -12.59
CA SER A 30 -28.61 -9.95 -13.71
C SER A 30 -27.67 -9.51 -14.84
N GLU A 31 -27.75 -10.20 -15.99
CA GLU A 31 -27.04 -9.80 -17.22
C GLU A 31 -27.34 -8.35 -17.65
N THR A 32 -28.47 -7.80 -17.20
CA THR A 32 -28.94 -6.44 -17.54
C THR A 32 -28.34 -5.30 -16.72
N SER A 33 -27.57 -5.60 -15.65
CA SER A 33 -27.05 -4.58 -14.70
C SER A 33 -25.52 -4.45 -14.67
N ILE A 34 -24.80 -5.18 -15.54
CA ILE A 34 -23.34 -5.16 -15.71
C ILE A 34 -22.90 -3.84 -16.38
N GLY A 35 -23.10 -2.72 -15.70
CA GLY A 35 -22.67 -1.39 -16.11
C GLY A 35 -21.81 -0.75 -15.03
N ALA A 36 -21.00 0.24 -15.43
CA ALA A 36 -20.18 1.06 -14.53
C ALA A 36 -20.94 1.60 -13.30
N ALA A 37 -22.28 1.64 -13.32
CA ALA A 37 -23.13 1.99 -12.19
C ALA A 37 -23.03 1.01 -11.00
N GLN A 38 -23.01 -0.31 -11.20
CA GLN A 38 -22.83 -1.29 -10.09
C GLN A 38 -21.38 -1.38 -9.62
N ALA A 39 -20.43 -1.08 -10.50
CA ALA A 39 -19.01 -0.97 -10.14
C ALA A 39 -18.73 0.24 -9.21
N LEU A 40 -19.59 1.25 -9.23
CA LEU A 40 -19.48 2.50 -8.47
C LEU A 40 -20.54 2.65 -7.37
N ALA A 41 -21.38 1.62 -7.13
CA ALA A 41 -22.47 1.61 -6.16
C ALA A 41 -22.59 0.24 -5.44
N PRO A 42 -21.59 -0.12 -4.60
CA PRO A 42 -21.54 -1.45 -3.97
C PRO A 42 -22.66 -1.70 -2.95
N GLU A 43 -23.25 -0.66 -2.35
CA GLU A 43 -24.42 -0.79 -1.48
C GLU A 43 -25.70 -1.24 -2.21
N ALA A 44 -25.70 -1.22 -3.55
CA ALA A 44 -26.83 -1.68 -4.36
C ALA A 44 -26.72 -3.16 -4.79
N ARG A 45 -25.71 -3.90 -4.32
CA ARG A 45 -25.54 -5.34 -4.61
C ARG A 45 -26.48 -6.18 -3.74
N ASP A 46 -27.24 -7.07 -4.38
CA ASP A 46 -28.23 -7.98 -3.75
C ASP A 46 -27.94 -9.44 -4.16
N GLU A 47 -26.66 -9.74 -4.40
CA GLU A 47 -26.19 -11.05 -4.89
C GLU A 47 -26.18 -12.07 -3.75
N THR A 48 -26.75 -13.26 -3.98
CA THR A 48 -26.74 -14.35 -2.99
C THR A 48 -25.38 -15.05 -2.93
N ALA A 49 -25.06 -15.67 -1.80
CA ALA A 49 -23.82 -16.43 -1.65
C ALA A 49 -23.78 -17.65 -2.58
N ALA A 50 -22.60 -18.00 -3.06
CA ALA A 50 -22.33 -19.33 -3.62
C ALA A 50 -22.26 -20.33 -2.45
N GLU A 51 -23.29 -21.17 -2.33
CA GLU A 51 -23.43 -22.07 -1.18
C GLU A 51 -22.79 -23.45 -1.43
N THR A 52 -21.94 -23.89 -0.51
CA THR A 52 -21.46 -25.28 -0.40
C THR A 52 -22.11 -25.92 0.82
N LEU A 53 -22.88 -27.00 0.64
CA LEU A 53 -23.64 -27.65 1.72
C LEU A 53 -23.37 -29.15 1.79
N ALA A 54 -22.82 -29.62 2.91
CA ALA A 54 -22.83 -31.03 3.30
C ALA A 54 -23.80 -31.20 4.48
N ARG A 55 -24.91 -31.92 4.28
CA ARG A 55 -25.95 -32.07 5.29
C ARG A 55 -26.39 -33.52 5.46
N VAL A 56 -26.45 -33.97 6.70
CA VAL A 56 -27.22 -35.14 7.14
C VAL A 56 -28.41 -34.67 7.94
N TYR A 57 -29.61 -35.04 7.47
CA TYR A 57 -30.87 -34.55 8.02
C TYR A 57 -31.79 -35.72 8.40
N ASN A 58 -32.32 -35.72 9.63
CA ASN A 58 -33.30 -36.71 10.11
C ASN A 58 -32.91 -38.17 9.82
N THR A 59 -31.63 -38.49 9.91
CA THR A 59 -31.10 -39.81 9.54
C THR A 59 -30.35 -40.39 10.72
N ALA A 60 -30.85 -41.51 11.26
CA ALA A 60 -30.12 -42.27 12.28
C ALA A 60 -28.87 -42.92 11.66
N ILE A 61 -27.76 -42.90 12.40
CA ILE A 61 -26.46 -43.39 11.96
C ILE A 61 -25.99 -44.49 12.91
N ASP A 62 -25.49 -45.60 12.36
CA ASP A 62 -24.86 -46.72 13.08
C ASP A 62 -23.67 -47.19 12.24
N ILE A 63 -22.46 -46.77 12.61
CA ILE A 63 -21.22 -46.97 11.85
C ILE A 63 -20.15 -47.56 12.78
N VAL A 64 -19.40 -48.56 12.31
CA VAL A 64 -18.32 -49.20 13.11
C VAL A 64 -17.02 -48.40 13.11
N GLY A 65 -16.73 -47.65 12.03
CA GLY A 65 -15.54 -46.79 11.91
C GLY A 65 -15.86 -45.32 12.14
N ASP A 66 -15.08 -44.44 11.51
CA ASP A 66 -15.25 -42.98 11.59
C ASP A 66 -16.41 -42.50 10.70
N PHE A 67 -16.98 -41.34 11.06
CA PHE A 67 -18.00 -40.68 10.29
C PHE A 67 -17.70 -39.17 10.13
N THR A 68 -17.50 -38.74 8.89
CA THR A 68 -17.11 -37.37 8.56
C THR A 68 -18.15 -36.71 7.65
N ILE A 69 -18.58 -35.50 8.02
CA ILE A 69 -19.32 -34.57 7.18
C ILE A 69 -18.39 -33.38 6.91
N ASN A 70 -17.93 -33.26 5.67
CA ASN A 70 -17.00 -32.18 5.27
C ASN A 70 -17.60 -31.35 4.13
N ALA A 71 -17.59 -30.04 4.29
CA ALA A 71 -17.94 -29.05 3.27
C ALA A 71 -16.75 -28.12 3.06
N GLU A 72 -16.21 -28.07 1.84
CA GLU A 72 -15.06 -27.22 1.50
C GLU A 72 -15.36 -26.37 0.27
N SER A 73 -15.07 -25.08 0.37
CA SER A 73 -15.20 -24.09 -0.69
C SER A 73 -13.88 -23.33 -0.84
N MET A 74 -13.46 -23.14 -2.09
CA MET A 74 -12.28 -22.36 -2.45
C MET A 74 -12.61 -21.55 -3.68
N ILE A 75 -12.66 -20.22 -3.53
CA ILE A 75 -12.96 -19.29 -4.60
C ILE A 75 -11.82 -18.29 -4.68
N GLY A 76 -11.23 -18.19 -5.88
CA GLY A 76 -10.14 -17.25 -6.16
C GLY A 76 -10.47 -16.38 -7.37
N ILE A 77 -10.20 -15.09 -7.30
CA ILE A 77 -10.18 -14.19 -8.44
C ILE A 77 -8.74 -13.68 -8.62
N ASN A 78 -8.18 -13.88 -9.80
CA ASN A 78 -6.93 -13.24 -10.21
C ASN A 78 -7.22 -12.32 -11.40
N SER A 79 -7.10 -11.01 -11.17
CA SER A 79 -7.47 -9.96 -12.11
C SER A 79 -6.29 -9.04 -12.38
N THR A 80 -5.98 -8.84 -13.66
CA THR A 80 -5.03 -7.81 -14.09
C THR A 80 -5.70 -6.92 -15.13
N VAL A 81 -5.70 -5.62 -14.88
CA VAL A 81 -6.29 -4.63 -15.79
C VAL A 81 -5.26 -3.55 -16.05
N SER A 82 -5.04 -3.24 -17.32
CA SER A 82 -4.23 -2.09 -17.70
C SER A 82 -4.95 -1.21 -18.71
N ASN A 83 -4.61 0.07 -18.69
CA ASN A 83 -5.01 1.01 -19.72
C ASN A 83 -3.89 2.03 -19.94
N ALA A 84 -3.58 2.29 -21.20
CA ALA A 84 -2.60 3.28 -21.60
C ALA A 84 -3.23 4.20 -22.65
N ALA A 85 -3.15 5.51 -22.43
CA ALA A 85 -3.46 6.52 -23.43
C ALA A 85 -2.23 7.41 -23.62
N GLU A 86 -1.71 7.46 -24.84
CA GLU A 86 -0.53 8.25 -25.16
C GLU A 86 -0.81 9.15 -26.37
N SER A 87 -0.49 10.44 -26.24
CA SER A 87 -0.57 11.42 -27.31
C SER A 87 0.77 12.13 -27.44
N THR A 88 1.50 11.83 -28.51
CA THR A 88 2.75 12.50 -28.86
C THR A 88 2.56 13.35 -30.11
N ALA A 89 3.00 14.59 -30.09
CA ALA A 89 2.97 15.47 -31.25
C ALA A 89 4.18 16.39 -31.29
N SER A 90 4.88 16.38 -32.43
CA SER A 90 5.99 17.29 -32.71
C SER A 90 5.72 18.01 -34.03
N THR A 91 5.67 19.34 -33.99
CA THR A 91 5.45 20.17 -35.18
C THR A 91 6.33 21.41 -35.14
N ILE A 92 6.51 22.08 -36.29
CA ILE A 92 7.30 23.31 -36.38
C ILE A 92 6.67 24.41 -35.49
N TYR A 93 5.34 24.53 -35.48
CA TYR A 93 4.58 25.53 -34.73
C TYR A 93 3.18 25.01 -34.36
N GLY A 94 2.71 25.34 -33.16
CA GLY A 94 1.31 25.24 -32.72
C GLY A 94 0.84 23.81 -32.42
N SER A 95 1.75 22.97 -31.94
CA SER A 95 1.47 21.58 -31.57
C SER A 95 0.49 21.54 -30.40
N LYS A 96 -0.48 20.63 -30.43
CA LYS A 96 -1.39 20.38 -29.32
C LYS A 96 -1.60 18.89 -29.15
N GLY A 97 -1.84 18.46 -27.92
CA GLY A 97 -2.32 17.11 -27.69
C GLY A 97 -2.90 16.90 -26.32
N ALA A 98 -3.65 15.81 -26.21
CA ALA A 98 -4.22 15.38 -24.95
C ALA A 98 -4.36 13.86 -24.86
N ALA A 99 -4.17 13.35 -23.65
CA ALA A 99 -4.37 11.96 -23.29
C ALA A 99 -5.34 11.85 -22.11
N ALA A 100 -6.26 10.90 -22.19
CA ALA A 100 -7.15 10.57 -21.09
C ALA A 100 -7.26 9.05 -20.93
N ALA A 101 -6.87 8.52 -19.77
CA ALA A 101 -7.03 7.12 -19.42
C ALA A 101 -7.96 6.96 -18.22
N GLY A 102 -8.76 5.91 -18.22
CA GLY A 102 -9.55 5.49 -17.05
C GLY A 102 -9.52 3.98 -16.85
N VAL A 103 -9.46 3.51 -15.61
CA VAL A 103 -9.67 2.10 -15.25
C VAL A 103 -10.74 2.00 -14.17
N VAL A 104 -11.68 1.09 -14.37
CA VAL A 104 -12.58 0.61 -13.31
C VAL A 104 -12.41 -0.90 -13.20
N ALA A 105 -11.91 -1.38 -12.07
CA ALA A 105 -11.72 -2.81 -11.82
C ALA A 105 -12.47 -3.21 -10.56
N THR A 106 -13.40 -4.16 -10.67
CA THR A 106 -14.15 -4.65 -9.51
C THR A 106 -14.09 -6.16 -9.44
N ASN A 107 -13.68 -6.68 -8.29
CA ASN A 107 -13.61 -8.10 -8.00
C ASN A 107 -14.49 -8.39 -6.79
N TYR A 108 -15.36 -9.38 -6.91
CA TYR A 108 -16.33 -9.71 -5.87
C TYR A 108 -16.40 -11.21 -5.64
N ILE A 109 -16.28 -11.63 -4.38
CA ILE A 109 -16.53 -13.00 -3.95
C ILE A 109 -17.64 -12.96 -2.89
N HIS A 110 -18.61 -13.86 -3.03
CA HIS A 110 -19.61 -14.12 -2.00
C HIS A 110 -19.83 -15.62 -1.88
N SER A 111 -19.30 -16.23 -0.82
CA SER A 111 -19.41 -17.65 -0.51
C SER A 111 -20.04 -17.90 0.86
N SER A 112 -20.62 -19.09 1.02
CA SER A 112 -21.05 -19.60 2.31
C SER A 112 -20.96 -21.12 2.32
N THR A 113 -20.35 -21.68 3.34
CA THR A 113 -20.07 -23.11 3.47
C THR A 113 -20.70 -23.67 4.73
N PHE A 114 -21.47 -24.75 4.59
CA PHE A 114 -22.28 -25.33 5.64
C PHE A 114 -22.00 -26.84 5.77
N ALA A 115 -21.62 -27.28 6.97
CA ALA A 115 -21.53 -28.69 7.34
C ALA A 115 -22.48 -28.98 8.51
N GLN A 116 -23.47 -29.84 8.30
CA GLN A 116 -24.62 -29.92 9.20
C GLN A 116 -25.04 -31.36 9.48
N LEU A 117 -25.13 -31.70 10.77
CA LEU A 117 -25.76 -32.92 11.27
C LEU A 117 -26.98 -32.51 12.11
N GLU A 118 -28.18 -32.66 11.54
CA GLU A 118 -29.37 -32.06 12.14
C GLU A 118 -30.54 -33.04 12.17
N PHE A 119 -31.24 -33.06 13.30
CA PHE A 119 -32.57 -33.64 13.43
C PHE A 119 -33.60 -32.54 13.66
N SER A 120 -34.84 -32.81 13.24
CA SER A 120 -35.98 -31.93 13.50
C SER A 120 -36.25 -31.87 15.00
N SER A 121 -36.66 -30.69 15.49
CA SER A 121 -37.15 -30.53 16.86
C SER A 121 -38.35 -31.43 17.20
N ASP A 122 -39.12 -31.84 16.18
CA ASP A 122 -40.27 -32.74 16.30
C ASP A 122 -39.90 -34.20 15.96
N TYR A 123 -38.60 -34.53 15.92
CA TYR A 123 -38.17 -35.89 15.59
C TYR A 123 -38.73 -36.89 16.62
N GLU A 124 -39.41 -37.93 16.11
CA GLU A 124 -40.03 -38.97 16.93
C GLU A 124 -39.29 -40.31 16.73
N LEU A 125 -38.82 -40.89 17.84
CA LEU A 125 -38.34 -42.27 17.89
C LEU A 125 -39.50 -43.16 18.32
N VAL A 126 -40.03 -43.97 17.39
CA VAL A 126 -41.11 -44.93 17.65
C VAL A 126 -42.38 -44.27 18.23
N GLY A 127 -42.73 -43.08 17.75
CA GLY A 127 -43.95 -42.35 18.15
C GLY A 127 -43.85 -41.65 19.52
N GLN A 128 -42.64 -41.41 20.02
CA GLN A 128 -42.39 -40.48 21.12
C GLN A 128 -41.33 -39.44 20.70
N PRO A 129 -41.44 -38.17 21.14
CA PRO A 129 -40.41 -37.17 20.90
C PRO A 129 -39.06 -37.67 21.42
N GLY A 130 -38.02 -37.60 20.59
CA GLY A 130 -36.70 -38.09 20.96
C GLY A 130 -35.58 -37.45 20.13
N LEU A 131 -34.37 -37.46 20.65
CA LEU A 131 -33.19 -37.03 19.90
C LEU A 131 -32.84 -38.05 18.81
N GLY A 132 -32.29 -37.58 17.69
CA GLY A 132 -31.80 -38.47 16.64
C GLY A 132 -30.62 -39.31 17.09
N GLN A 133 -30.64 -40.61 16.83
CA GLN A 133 -29.59 -41.52 17.30
C GLN A 133 -28.40 -41.58 16.32
N ILE A 134 -27.21 -41.30 16.83
CA ILE A 134 -25.93 -41.33 16.11
C ILE A 134 -24.96 -42.21 16.90
N ASP A 135 -24.68 -43.41 16.39
CA ASP A 135 -23.72 -44.35 16.96
C ASP A 135 -22.54 -44.51 15.98
N VAL A 136 -21.35 -44.09 16.39
CA VAL A 136 -20.11 -44.13 15.60
C VAL A 136 -19.03 -44.84 16.42
N GLY A 137 -18.48 -45.93 15.89
CA GLY A 137 -17.46 -46.72 16.60
C GLY A 137 -16.07 -46.08 16.63
N GLY A 138 -15.80 -45.17 15.69
CA GLY A 138 -14.64 -44.28 15.65
C GLY A 138 -15.02 -42.82 15.87
N ASP A 139 -14.30 -41.89 15.25
CA ASP A 139 -14.51 -40.44 15.47
C ASP A 139 -15.65 -39.87 14.61
N LEU A 140 -16.41 -38.93 15.17
CA LEU A 140 -17.41 -38.12 14.47
C LEU A 140 -16.84 -36.74 14.16
N GLU A 141 -16.78 -36.35 12.90
CA GLU A 141 -16.27 -35.06 12.46
C GLU A 141 -17.31 -34.31 11.60
N VAL A 142 -17.55 -33.03 11.92
CA VAL A 142 -18.36 -32.10 11.11
C VAL A 142 -17.52 -30.85 10.85
N SER A 143 -17.07 -30.67 9.61
CA SER A 143 -16.12 -29.62 9.24
C SER A 143 -16.64 -28.78 8.08
N ALA A 144 -16.64 -27.46 8.24
CA ALA A 144 -16.91 -26.48 7.21
C ALA A 144 -15.68 -25.60 6.98
N LYS A 145 -15.21 -25.52 5.73
CA LYS A 145 -14.09 -24.66 5.35
C LYS A 145 -14.44 -23.79 4.15
N ASP A 146 -14.28 -22.49 4.30
CA ASP A 146 -14.44 -21.51 3.21
C ASP A 146 -13.12 -20.74 3.03
N ASN A 147 -12.71 -20.56 1.78
CA ASN A 147 -11.52 -19.80 1.42
C ASN A 147 -11.82 -18.88 0.23
N GLY A 148 -11.79 -17.57 0.47
CA GLY A 148 -12.00 -16.52 -0.53
C GLY A 148 -10.74 -15.70 -0.76
N GLU A 149 -10.22 -15.69 -1.99
CA GLU A 149 -8.97 -14.99 -2.33
C GLU A 149 -9.15 -14.06 -3.52
N ILE A 150 -8.72 -12.80 -3.40
CA ILE A 150 -8.63 -11.86 -4.52
C ILE A 150 -7.17 -11.40 -4.68
N TYR A 151 -6.63 -11.62 -5.87
CA TYR A 151 -5.40 -11.03 -6.37
C TYR A 151 -5.75 -10.03 -7.47
N ALA A 152 -5.52 -8.74 -7.23
CA ALA A 152 -5.89 -7.67 -8.15
C ALA A 152 -4.70 -6.77 -8.48
N ASN A 153 -4.37 -6.63 -9.76
CA ASN A 153 -3.35 -5.71 -10.26
C ASN A 153 -3.97 -4.73 -11.26
N THR A 154 -3.90 -3.44 -10.97
CA THR A 154 -4.40 -2.38 -11.84
C THR A 154 -3.30 -1.41 -12.22
N LYS A 155 -3.10 -1.20 -13.52
CA LYS A 155 -2.12 -0.24 -14.04
C LYS A 155 -2.77 0.79 -14.97
N LEU A 156 -2.48 2.06 -14.77
CA LEU A 156 -2.91 3.14 -15.64
C LEU A 156 -1.72 3.99 -16.08
N VAL A 157 -1.65 4.28 -17.38
CA VAL A 157 -0.71 5.26 -17.95
C VAL A 157 -1.49 6.25 -18.80
N SER A 158 -1.36 7.55 -18.51
CA SER A 158 -1.85 8.62 -19.39
C SER A 158 -0.72 9.59 -19.67
N SER A 159 -0.25 9.68 -20.90
CA SER A 159 0.87 10.55 -21.27
C SER A 159 0.53 11.45 -22.45
N SER A 160 0.80 12.75 -22.31
CA SER A 160 0.74 13.71 -23.41
C SER A 160 2.07 14.45 -23.46
N VAL A 161 2.80 14.34 -24.56
CA VAL A 161 4.10 14.99 -24.76
C VAL A 161 4.07 15.76 -26.06
N ILE A 162 4.13 17.09 -25.95
CA ILE A 162 3.88 18.02 -27.03
C ILE A 162 5.09 18.95 -27.15
N THR A 163 5.79 18.81 -28.27
CA THR A 163 6.98 19.62 -28.56
C THR A 163 6.80 20.45 -29.83
N ASN A 164 7.44 21.61 -29.85
CA ASN A 164 7.72 22.37 -31.05
C ASN A 164 9.12 22.96 -30.93
N ASP A 165 9.88 23.00 -32.01
CA ASP A 165 11.27 23.43 -31.98
C ASP A 165 11.52 24.55 -32.99
N GLY A 166 10.48 25.09 -33.61
CA GLY A 166 10.58 26.12 -34.64
C GLY A 166 11.27 25.66 -35.90
N GLY A 167 11.43 24.34 -36.09
CA GLY A 167 12.22 23.76 -37.16
C GLY A 167 13.72 23.76 -36.92
N ALA A 168 14.17 23.89 -35.65
CA ALA A 168 15.58 23.73 -35.30
C ALA A 168 16.10 22.32 -35.65
N SER A 169 15.34 21.26 -35.38
CA SER A 169 15.67 19.88 -35.79
C SER A 169 15.72 19.72 -37.32
N LEU A 170 14.83 20.40 -38.06
CA LEU A 170 14.88 20.41 -39.52
C LEU A 170 16.15 21.11 -40.02
N LEU A 171 16.62 22.15 -39.33
CA LEU A 171 17.84 22.86 -39.70
C LEU A 171 19.09 22.01 -39.40
N THR A 172 19.15 21.33 -38.26
CA THR A 172 20.23 20.38 -37.94
C THR A 172 20.25 19.24 -38.94
N ASP A 173 19.11 18.60 -39.20
CA ASP A 173 18.97 17.50 -40.16
C ASP A 173 19.42 17.92 -41.56
N ILE A 174 19.05 19.13 -42.01
CA ILE A 174 19.49 19.64 -43.33
C ILE A 174 21.00 19.87 -43.37
N VAL A 175 21.58 20.42 -42.31
CA VAL A 175 23.02 20.68 -42.27
C VAL A 175 23.80 19.36 -42.17
N ASP A 176 23.39 18.43 -41.30
CA ASP A 176 24.01 17.11 -41.12
C ASP A 176 23.85 16.22 -42.36
N PHE A 177 22.71 16.32 -43.05
CA PHE A 177 22.53 15.69 -44.35
C PHE A 177 23.48 16.26 -45.41
N SER A 178 23.83 17.54 -45.33
CA SER A 178 24.75 18.19 -46.27
C SER A 178 26.23 17.92 -45.99
N LEU A 179 26.58 17.36 -44.82
CA LEU A 179 27.95 17.03 -44.48
C LEU A 179 28.47 15.86 -45.34
N PRO A 180 29.65 15.98 -45.95
CA PRO A 180 30.26 14.87 -46.68
C PRO A 180 30.69 13.75 -45.71
N SER A 181 30.47 12.50 -46.11
CA SER A 181 30.92 11.30 -45.38
C SER A 181 31.82 10.44 -46.26
N ASP A 182 32.86 9.86 -45.67
CA ASP A 182 33.78 8.93 -46.33
C ASP A 182 33.26 7.49 -46.27
N PHE A 183 32.57 7.14 -45.19
CA PHE A 183 31.94 5.84 -44.92
C PHE A 183 30.54 6.00 -44.32
N ASP A 184 29.79 4.91 -44.23
CA ASP A 184 28.52 4.82 -43.52
C ASP A 184 28.50 3.64 -42.52
N SER A 185 27.61 3.70 -41.53
CA SER A 185 27.56 2.69 -40.46
C SER A 185 27.14 1.28 -40.91
N SER A 186 26.86 1.05 -42.20
CA SER A 186 26.66 -0.30 -42.75
C SER A 186 27.96 -0.96 -43.24
N ASN A 187 29.09 -0.23 -43.25
CA ASN A 187 30.37 -0.77 -43.71
C ASN A 187 30.99 -1.73 -42.69
N VAL A 188 31.05 -3.01 -43.05
CA VAL A 188 31.61 -4.09 -42.21
C VAL A 188 33.15 -4.21 -42.23
N ALA A 189 33.83 -3.37 -43.03
CA ALA A 189 35.29 -3.36 -43.16
C ALA A 189 35.80 -1.99 -43.66
N ALA A 190 35.69 -0.97 -42.81
CA ALA A 190 36.15 0.39 -43.09
C ALA A 190 37.59 0.61 -42.59
N ALA A 191 38.50 1.04 -43.47
CA ALA A 191 39.85 1.44 -43.08
C ALA A 191 39.82 2.90 -42.61
N LEU A 192 39.57 3.11 -41.32
CA LEU A 192 39.52 4.44 -40.73
C LEU A 192 40.93 4.96 -40.46
N VAL A 193 41.13 6.25 -40.69
CA VAL A 193 42.29 7.04 -40.23
C VAL A 193 41.78 8.28 -39.51
N PHE A 194 42.60 8.91 -38.68
CA PHE A 194 42.27 10.18 -38.04
C PHE A 194 41.63 11.16 -39.04
N GLY A 195 40.47 11.70 -38.71
CA GLY A 195 39.69 12.61 -39.55
C GLY A 195 38.72 11.93 -40.53
N SER A 196 38.67 10.60 -40.58
CA SER A 196 37.70 9.87 -41.42
C SER A 196 36.28 10.17 -40.96
N LYS A 197 35.37 10.45 -41.90
CA LYS A 197 33.99 10.81 -41.60
C LYS A 197 33.04 9.64 -41.83
N VAL A 198 32.29 9.27 -40.81
CA VAL A 198 31.32 8.18 -40.88
C VAL A 198 29.91 8.72 -40.67
N ARG A 199 29.01 8.44 -41.62
CA ARG A 199 27.59 8.72 -41.47
C ARG A 199 26.89 7.58 -40.75
N VAL A 200 26.23 7.86 -39.64
CA VAL A 200 25.40 6.89 -38.93
C VAL A 200 24.05 6.80 -39.65
N LEU A 201 23.68 5.62 -40.16
CA LEU A 201 22.39 5.44 -40.84
C LEU A 201 21.25 5.25 -39.84
N LYS A 202 20.01 5.59 -40.21
CA LYS A 202 18.79 5.34 -39.39
C LYS A 202 18.62 3.90 -38.89
N SER A 203 19.23 2.93 -39.55
CA SER A 203 19.18 1.52 -39.17
C SER A 203 20.18 1.12 -38.08
N HIS A 204 21.12 2.00 -37.70
CA HIS A 204 22.10 1.74 -36.65
C HIS A 204 21.45 1.62 -35.27
N ARG A 205 22.02 0.82 -34.36
CA ARG A 205 21.44 0.53 -33.04
C ARG A 205 22.44 0.61 -31.88
N GLU A 206 23.74 0.67 -32.15
CA GLU A 206 24.79 0.54 -31.14
C GLU A 206 25.25 1.89 -30.55
N GLY A 207 24.48 2.97 -30.73
CA GLY A 207 24.75 4.30 -30.16
C GLY A 207 25.09 5.39 -31.19
N GLY A 208 25.03 6.66 -30.74
CA GLY A 208 25.14 7.87 -31.56
C GLY A 208 23.85 8.27 -32.30
N ASP A 209 23.79 9.53 -32.74
CA ASP A 209 22.62 10.11 -33.43
C ASP A 209 22.57 9.64 -34.89
N THR A 210 21.39 9.19 -35.33
CA THR A 210 21.20 8.72 -36.72
C THR A 210 21.10 9.87 -37.72
N ASP A 211 21.54 9.63 -38.95
CA ASP A 211 21.73 10.60 -40.03
C ASP A 211 22.82 11.67 -39.77
N THR A 212 23.56 11.52 -38.68
CA THR A 212 24.67 12.40 -38.28
C THR A 212 26.02 11.90 -38.81
N VAL A 213 26.96 12.82 -39.08
CA VAL A 213 28.32 12.48 -39.53
C VAL A 213 29.32 12.70 -38.41
N TYR A 214 29.89 11.63 -37.89
CA TYR A 214 30.95 11.66 -36.88
C TYR A 214 32.33 11.64 -37.53
N THR A 215 33.30 12.27 -36.88
CA THR A 215 34.71 12.28 -37.30
C THR A 215 35.52 11.37 -36.39
N TYR A 216 36.22 10.39 -36.96
CA TYR A 216 37.05 9.46 -36.22
C TYR A 216 38.32 10.14 -35.69
N LEU A 217 38.58 10.01 -34.39
CA LEU A 217 39.70 10.63 -33.66
C LEU A 217 40.85 9.67 -33.39
N GLY A 218 40.68 8.37 -33.59
CA GLY A 218 41.75 7.40 -33.36
C GLY A 218 42.80 7.38 -34.49
N THR A 219 43.88 6.64 -34.26
CA THR A 219 44.98 6.49 -35.25
C THR A 219 44.62 5.57 -36.42
N GLY A 220 43.71 4.62 -36.22
CA GLY A 220 43.38 3.58 -37.21
C GLY A 220 44.46 2.53 -37.40
N LEU A 221 45.35 2.40 -36.41
CA LEU A 221 46.48 1.46 -36.41
C LEU A 221 46.35 0.47 -35.25
N ASP A 222 46.88 -0.75 -35.41
CA ASP A 222 47.07 -1.70 -34.32
C ASP A 222 48.29 -1.35 -33.45
N GLU A 223 48.50 -2.10 -32.36
CA GLU A 223 49.64 -1.93 -31.45
C GLU A 223 51.01 -2.04 -32.15
N ASP A 224 51.07 -2.71 -33.30
CA ASP A 224 52.27 -2.86 -34.13
C ASP A 224 52.39 -1.77 -35.23
N GLY A 225 51.46 -0.82 -35.28
CA GLY A 225 51.44 0.31 -36.22
C GLY A 225 50.91 -0.01 -37.62
N ASN A 226 50.20 -1.13 -37.80
CA ASN A 226 49.60 -1.53 -39.09
C ASN A 226 48.16 -1.03 -39.19
N PRO A 227 47.67 -0.68 -40.41
CA PRO A 227 46.28 -0.26 -40.60
C PRO A 227 45.27 -1.33 -40.22
N THR A 228 44.26 -0.95 -39.43
CA THR A 228 43.14 -1.83 -39.03
C THR A 228 41.87 -1.50 -39.82
N THR A 229 40.97 -2.48 -39.91
CA THR A 229 39.62 -2.28 -40.48
C THR A 229 38.57 -2.45 -39.41
N PHE A 230 37.59 -1.56 -39.41
CA PHE A 230 36.50 -1.52 -38.43
C PHE A 230 35.21 -2.07 -39.04
N ASP A 231 34.47 -2.83 -38.25
CA ASP A 231 33.08 -3.17 -38.55
C ASP A 231 32.17 -2.09 -37.96
N LEU A 232 31.78 -1.12 -38.79
CA LEU A 232 30.99 0.04 -38.35
C LEU A 232 29.56 -0.31 -37.95
N THR A 233 29.11 -1.55 -38.20
CA THR A 233 27.79 -2.02 -37.77
C THR A 233 27.71 -2.32 -36.28
N GLN A 234 28.86 -2.43 -35.62
CA GLN A 234 28.99 -2.75 -34.19
C GLN A 234 29.67 -1.63 -33.38
N VAL A 235 29.97 -0.49 -34.02
CA VAL A 235 30.61 0.65 -33.38
C VAL A 235 29.59 1.51 -32.64
N ASP A 236 29.92 1.87 -31.40
CA ASP A 236 29.21 2.88 -30.64
C ASP A 236 29.73 4.29 -30.99
N PHE A 237 28.92 5.06 -31.70
CA PHE A 237 29.27 6.44 -32.09
C PHE A 237 29.01 7.46 -30.98
N SER A 238 28.48 7.04 -29.82
CA SER A 238 28.40 7.89 -28.63
C SER A 238 29.71 7.92 -27.83
N ASP A 239 30.67 7.06 -28.17
CA ASP A 239 32.00 7.05 -27.56
C ASP A 239 32.83 8.26 -28.03
N LEU A 240 32.90 9.27 -27.16
CA LEU A 240 33.62 10.53 -27.39
C LEU A 240 35.15 10.39 -27.28
N ASP A 241 35.67 9.21 -26.91
CA ASP A 241 37.10 8.92 -26.92
C ASP A 241 37.61 8.86 -28.37
N ASP A 242 36.83 8.22 -29.24
CA ASP A 242 37.20 7.94 -30.63
C ASP A 242 36.31 8.63 -31.68
N TRP A 243 35.17 9.19 -31.29
CA TRP A 243 34.22 9.83 -32.21
C TRP A 243 33.88 11.26 -31.83
N LEU A 244 34.18 12.19 -32.74
CA LEU A 244 33.82 13.60 -32.62
C LEU A 244 32.48 13.86 -33.33
N PRO A 245 31.41 14.27 -32.63
CA PRO A 245 30.17 14.70 -33.28
C PRO A 245 30.35 16.01 -34.07
N PRO A 246 29.49 16.30 -35.06
CA PRO A 246 29.62 17.49 -35.87
C PRO A 246 29.31 18.77 -35.07
N PRO A 247 29.85 19.94 -35.48
CA PRO A 247 29.62 21.21 -34.80
C PRO A 247 28.14 21.67 -34.77
N THR A 248 27.25 21.00 -35.49
CA THR A 248 25.81 21.25 -35.52
C THR A 248 25.05 20.65 -34.34
N ALA A 249 25.68 19.73 -33.60
CA ALA A 249 25.20 19.28 -32.29
C ALA A 249 25.31 20.37 -31.20
N LEU A 250 25.82 21.56 -31.53
CA LEU A 250 25.98 22.72 -30.65
C LEU A 250 24.71 23.59 -30.49
N ILE A 251 23.55 23.17 -31.05
CA ILE A 251 22.29 23.89 -30.83
C ILE A 251 21.77 23.53 -29.43
N PRO A 252 21.47 24.52 -28.56
CA PRO A 252 20.97 24.28 -27.21
C PRO A 252 19.72 23.38 -27.18
N PRO A 253 19.45 22.69 -26.05
CA PRO A 253 18.28 21.81 -25.92
C PRO A 253 16.99 22.51 -26.36
N MET A 254 16.16 21.77 -27.10
CA MET A 254 14.95 22.27 -27.73
C MET A 254 13.93 22.71 -26.68
N MET A 255 13.80 24.02 -26.45
CA MET A 255 12.63 24.58 -25.78
C MET A 255 11.49 24.80 -26.80
N ASN A 256 10.25 24.67 -26.33
CA ASN A 256 9.05 25.00 -27.10
C ASN A 256 9.06 26.46 -27.54
N VAL A 257 9.36 26.78 -28.80
CA VAL A 257 9.46 28.17 -29.28
C VAL A 257 8.10 28.85 -29.50
N ASP A 258 7.01 28.09 -29.55
CA ASP A 258 5.63 28.58 -29.52
C ASP A 258 4.71 27.74 -28.62
N GLN A 259 3.40 27.97 -28.65
CA GLN A 259 2.47 27.26 -27.76
C GLN A 259 2.40 25.75 -28.08
N SER A 260 2.88 24.93 -27.15
CA SER A 260 2.66 23.47 -27.10
C SER A 260 1.65 23.11 -26.01
N ASP A 261 0.36 23.06 -26.34
CA ASP A 261 -0.67 22.70 -25.34
C ASP A 261 -0.68 21.18 -25.10
N SER A 262 -0.48 20.75 -23.87
CA SER A 262 -0.52 19.35 -23.42
C SER A 262 -1.46 19.16 -22.23
N VAL A 263 -2.32 18.14 -22.30
CA VAL A 263 -3.20 17.77 -21.18
C VAL A 263 -3.20 16.25 -20.99
N ALA A 264 -2.96 15.77 -19.78
CA ALA A 264 -3.05 14.37 -19.41
C ALA A 264 -3.99 14.17 -18.21
N VAL A 265 -4.91 13.21 -18.33
CA VAL A 265 -5.89 12.91 -17.27
C VAL A 265 -5.96 11.40 -17.02
N GLY A 266 -5.76 11.00 -15.76
CA GLY A 266 -5.89 9.62 -15.30
C GLY A 266 -6.94 9.46 -14.22
N GLY A 267 -7.65 8.34 -14.24
CA GLY A 267 -8.60 7.97 -13.20
C GLY A 267 -8.63 6.47 -12.96
N VAL A 268 -8.41 6.02 -11.73
CA VAL A 268 -8.51 4.61 -11.35
C VAL A 268 -9.53 4.46 -10.22
N VAL A 269 -10.45 3.52 -10.40
CA VAL A 269 -11.31 3.03 -9.31
C VAL A 269 -11.16 1.52 -9.25
N THR A 270 -10.64 1.01 -8.13
CA THR A 270 -10.58 -0.42 -7.86
C THR A 270 -11.40 -0.76 -6.63
N MET A 271 -12.12 -1.88 -6.72
CA MET A 271 -12.90 -2.39 -5.61
C MET A 271 -12.75 -3.91 -5.51
N ASN A 272 -12.27 -4.39 -4.38
CA ASN A 272 -12.18 -5.81 -4.05
C ASN A 272 -13.05 -6.06 -2.82
N ASP A 273 -14.01 -6.97 -2.92
CA ASP A 273 -14.96 -7.28 -1.85
C ASP A 273 -15.06 -8.80 -1.73
N VAL A 274 -14.53 -9.35 -0.63
CA VAL A 274 -14.61 -10.78 -0.28
C VAL A 274 -15.61 -10.92 0.85
N ARG A 275 -16.67 -11.69 0.58
CA ARG A 275 -17.64 -12.09 1.59
C ARG A 275 -17.63 -13.60 1.70
N GLY A 276 -17.45 -14.10 2.90
CA GLY A 276 -17.33 -15.54 3.16
C GLY A 276 -18.10 -15.94 4.41
N GLY A 277 -18.26 -17.25 4.59
CA GLY A 277 -18.74 -17.76 5.85
C GLY A 277 -18.62 -19.26 5.98
N ALA A 278 -18.11 -19.74 7.10
CA ALA A 278 -18.03 -21.16 7.43
C ALA A 278 -18.93 -21.49 8.62
N PHE A 279 -19.82 -22.47 8.47
CA PHE A 279 -20.82 -22.84 9.47
C PHE A 279 -20.87 -24.36 9.67
N ALA A 280 -20.42 -24.83 10.83
CA ALA A 280 -20.49 -26.24 11.21
C ALA A 280 -21.46 -26.42 12.39
N SER A 281 -22.44 -27.32 12.25
CA SER A 281 -23.46 -27.54 13.28
C SER A 281 -23.78 -29.01 13.53
N ILE A 282 -24.00 -29.33 14.80
CA ILE A 282 -24.71 -30.54 15.24
C ILE A 282 -25.93 -30.12 16.07
N GLN A 283 -27.13 -30.59 15.71
CA GLN A 283 -28.37 -30.21 16.38
C GLN A 283 -29.31 -31.38 16.63
N TYR A 284 -29.92 -31.40 17.83
CA TYR A 284 -30.95 -32.38 18.22
C TYR A 284 -30.52 -33.86 18.11
N ALA A 285 -29.26 -34.15 18.42
CA ALA A 285 -28.68 -35.48 18.30
C ALA A 285 -28.35 -36.12 19.67
N ASN A 286 -28.48 -37.43 19.76
CA ASN A 286 -27.94 -38.27 20.82
C ASN A 286 -26.78 -39.07 20.22
N ILE A 287 -25.57 -38.74 20.63
CA ILE A 287 -24.32 -39.13 19.99
C ILE A 287 -23.53 -40.05 20.92
N ASN A 288 -23.20 -41.24 20.43
CA ASN A 288 -22.17 -42.10 20.99
C ASN A 288 -21.04 -42.22 19.96
N ALA A 289 -19.85 -41.71 20.28
CA ALA A 289 -18.70 -41.70 19.37
C ALA A 289 -17.38 -42.07 20.07
N GLY A 290 -16.31 -42.29 19.29
CA GLY A 290 -14.92 -42.27 19.75
C GLY A 290 -14.58 -40.89 20.31
N ALA A 291 -14.37 -39.91 19.43
CA ALA A 291 -14.38 -38.47 19.72
C ALA A 291 -15.43 -37.72 18.87
N VAL A 292 -15.71 -36.46 19.21
CA VAL A 292 -16.55 -35.55 18.41
C VAL A 292 -15.78 -34.27 18.10
N SER A 293 -15.71 -33.91 16.82
CA SER A 293 -15.10 -32.65 16.35
C SER A 293 -16.09 -31.88 15.49
N VAL A 294 -16.28 -30.60 15.79
CA VAL A 294 -17.06 -29.64 15.00
C VAL A 294 -16.19 -28.43 14.71
N ALA A 295 -15.82 -28.24 13.45
CA ALA A 295 -14.87 -27.21 13.04
C ALA A 295 -15.46 -26.31 11.95
N ALA A 296 -15.34 -25.00 12.11
CA ALA A 296 -15.64 -24.01 11.09
C ALA A 296 -14.39 -23.15 10.85
N ILE A 297 -13.90 -23.11 9.61
CA ILE A 297 -12.67 -22.42 9.24
C ILE A 297 -12.96 -21.48 8.08
N GLU A 298 -12.84 -20.18 8.31
CA GLU A 298 -13.09 -19.13 7.34
C GLU A 298 -11.78 -18.40 7.03
N ASN A 299 -11.40 -18.33 5.75
CA ASN A 299 -10.23 -17.57 5.30
C ASN A 299 -10.63 -16.58 4.21
N ALA A 300 -10.27 -15.32 4.38
CA ALA A 300 -10.47 -14.28 3.38
C ALA A 300 -9.20 -13.47 3.16
N THR A 301 -8.70 -13.42 1.93
CA THR A 301 -7.48 -12.68 1.58
C THR A 301 -7.71 -11.76 0.39
N ILE A 302 -7.27 -10.52 0.51
CA ILE A 302 -7.17 -9.57 -0.60
C ILE A 302 -5.72 -9.12 -0.73
N GLN A 303 -5.12 -9.34 -1.90
CA GLN A 303 -3.87 -8.74 -2.32
C GLN A 303 -4.15 -7.81 -3.51
N ALA A 304 -3.97 -6.51 -3.31
CA ALA A 304 -4.34 -5.49 -4.28
C ALA A 304 -3.19 -4.53 -4.57
N THR A 305 -2.88 -4.34 -5.85
CA THR A 305 -1.90 -3.37 -6.33
C THR A 305 -2.53 -2.40 -7.31
N VAL A 306 -2.31 -1.11 -7.10
CA VAL A 306 -2.66 -0.05 -8.06
C VAL A 306 -1.42 0.77 -8.39
N ASP A 307 -1.11 0.91 -9.68
CA ASP A 307 -0.05 1.76 -10.23
C ASP A 307 -0.66 2.73 -11.24
N SER A 308 -0.72 4.02 -10.92
CA SER A 308 -1.29 5.05 -11.79
C SER A 308 -0.25 6.13 -12.11
N THR A 309 0.12 6.26 -13.38
CA THR A 309 1.04 7.29 -13.85
C THR A 309 0.35 8.22 -14.85
N VAL A 310 0.39 9.52 -14.58
CA VAL A 310 -0.11 10.57 -15.48
C VAL A 310 0.99 11.58 -15.74
N GLU A 311 1.27 11.87 -17.01
CA GLU A 311 2.33 12.78 -17.42
C GLU A 311 1.85 13.75 -18.51
N SER A 312 2.06 15.04 -18.30
CA SER A 312 1.89 16.07 -19.31
C SER A 312 3.18 16.85 -19.49
N SER A 313 3.70 16.91 -20.71
CA SER A 313 4.85 17.72 -21.08
C SER A 313 4.48 18.62 -22.26
N GLY A 314 4.46 19.93 -22.01
CA GLY A 314 4.06 20.97 -22.96
C GLY A 314 4.67 22.31 -22.56
N GLY A 315 4.01 23.43 -22.88
CA GLY A 315 4.44 24.77 -22.48
C GLY A 315 5.02 25.60 -23.62
N SER A 316 5.65 26.73 -23.30
CA SER A 316 6.26 27.65 -24.25
C SER A 316 7.42 28.41 -23.61
N ALA A 317 8.51 28.57 -24.35
CA ALA A 317 9.68 29.35 -23.97
C ALA A 317 9.36 30.84 -23.85
N PHE A 318 8.33 31.33 -24.56
CA PHE A 318 8.04 32.76 -24.71
C PHE A 318 6.66 33.17 -24.16
N GLY A 319 5.93 32.31 -23.43
CA GLY A 319 4.66 32.69 -22.81
C GLY A 319 3.79 31.51 -22.34
N GLU A 320 2.48 31.77 -22.27
CA GLU A 320 1.44 30.83 -21.80
C GLU A 320 1.28 29.66 -22.79
N GLY A 321 1.70 28.46 -22.40
CA GLY A 321 1.37 27.19 -23.07
C GLY A 321 0.80 26.23 -22.03
N THR A 322 -0.32 25.58 -22.32
CA THR A 322 -1.01 24.75 -21.31
C THR A 322 -0.21 23.48 -21.05
N SER A 323 0.17 23.18 -19.80
CA SER A 323 0.58 21.82 -19.41
C SER A 323 -0.17 21.41 -18.15
N LEU A 324 -1.08 20.43 -18.27
CA LEU A 324 -1.93 20.00 -17.17
C LEU A 324 -1.90 18.48 -17.02
N ALA A 325 -1.51 17.98 -15.85
CA ALA A 325 -1.65 16.58 -15.47
C ALA A 325 -2.58 16.44 -14.27
N VAL A 326 -3.63 15.63 -14.38
CA VAL A 326 -4.56 15.35 -13.28
C VAL A 326 -4.72 13.85 -13.10
N ASN A 327 -4.54 13.35 -11.88
CA ASN A 327 -4.71 11.95 -11.53
C ASN A 327 -5.64 11.79 -10.31
N GLY A 328 -6.51 10.80 -10.36
CA GLY A 328 -7.38 10.43 -9.24
C GLY A 328 -7.42 8.91 -9.09
N THR A 329 -7.06 8.41 -7.91
CA THR A 329 -7.06 6.97 -7.63
C THR A 329 -7.91 6.68 -6.41
N ILE A 330 -8.79 5.69 -6.51
CA ILE A 330 -9.62 5.19 -5.42
C ILE A 330 -9.46 3.68 -5.37
N ALA A 331 -8.92 3.18 -4.27
CA ALA A 331 -8.78 1.76 -3.99
C ALA A 331 -9.63 1.40 -2.78
N THR A 332 -10.46 0.37 -2.90
CA THR A 332 -11.36 -0.07 -1.84
C THR A 332 -11.26 -1.58 -1.69
N ASN A 333 -10.86 -2.06 -0.52
CA ASN A 333 -10.72 -3.47 -0.20
C ASN A 333 -11.58 -3.78 1.02
N ILE A 334 -12.48 -4.76 0.89
CA ILE A 334 -13.50 -5.06 1.89
C ILE A 334 -13.50 -6.55 2.15
N VAL A 335 -13.42 -6.95 3.42
CA VAL A 335 -13.64 -8.31 3.87
C VAL A 335 -14.81 -8.34 4.83
N LEU A 336 -15.79 -9.20 4.54
CA LEU A 336 -16.95 -9.46 5.38
C LEU A 336 -17.10 -10.96 5.55
N ASN A 337 -16.57 -11.51 6.63
CA ASN A 337 -16.57 -12.94 6.84
C ASN A 337 -17.03 -13.33 8.25
N SER A 338 -17.36 -14.60 8.43
CA SER A 338 -17.78 -15.13 9.73
C SER A 338 -17.55 -16.62 9.82
N SER A 339 -17.18 -17.11 11.00
CA SER A 339 -17.03 -18.52 11.29
C SER A 339 -17.88 -18.93 12.48
N SER A 340 -18.61 -20.05 12.39
CA SER A 340 -19.40 -20.57 13.49
C SER A 340 -19.40 -22.09 13.59
N ALA A 341 -18.97 -22.60 14.75
CA ALA A 341 -19.03 -24.01 15.12
C ALA A 341 -19.95 -24.19 16.32
N THR A 342 -20.98 -25.03 16.21
CA THR A 342 -21.99 -25.17 17.27
C THR A 342 -22.46 -26.61 17.44
N ILE A 343 -22.54 -27.07 18.70
CA ILE A 343 -23.36 -28.24 19.07
C ILE A 343 -24.52 -27.72 19.92
N SER A 344 -25.76 -28.04 19.52
CA SER A 344 -26.92 -27.60 20.28
C SER A 344 -27.99 -28.66 20.50
N HIS A 345 -28.73 -28.52 21.60
CA HIS A 345 -29.89 -29.36 21.95
C HIS A 345 -29.58 -30.86 21.87
N SER A 346 -28.37 -31.27 22.25
CA SER A 346 -27.86 -32.61 22.00
C SER A 346 -27.40 -33.30 23.30
N VAL A 347 -27.20 -34.61 23.22
CA VAL A 347 -26.50 -35.40 24.24
C VAL A 347 -25.28 -36.02 23.58
N VAL A 348 -24.09 -35.75 24.13
CA VAL A 348 -22.81 -36.23 23.60
C VAL A 348 -22.18 -37.15 24.64
N GLN A 349 -21.93 -38.39 24.24
CA GLN A 349 -21.15 -39.36 25.00
C GLN A 349 -20.01 -39.84 24.12
N THR A 350 -18.77 -39.63 24.57
CA THR A 350 -17.60 -40.14 23.86
C THR A 350 -16.94 -41.29 24.64
N THR A 351 -16.13 -42.08 23.94
CA THR A 351 -15.41 -43.22 24.51
C THR A 351 -13.99 -43.25 23.95
N ALA A 352 -12.99 -43.46 24.81
CA ALA A 352 -11.64 -43.65 24.33
C ALA A 352 -11.55 -44.96 23.51
N VAL A 353 -11.24 -44.85 22.22
CA VAL A 353 -11.11 -45.98 21.29
C VAL A 353 -9.83 -45.83 20.47
N GLY A 354 -9.01 -46.87 20.42
CA GLY A 354 -7.78 -46.85 19.61
C GLY A 354 -6.75 -45.84 20.11
N THR A 355 -6.46 -44.82 19.28
CA THR A 355 -5.53 -43.70 19.59
C THR A 355 -6.26 -42.41 19.97
N SER A 356 -7.59 -42.36 19.85
CA SER A 356 -8.41 -41.22 20.23
C SER A 356 -8.62 -41.22 21.74
N GLU A 357 -8.33 -40.09 22.38
CA GLU A 357 -8.59 -39.90 23.82
C GLU A 357 -10.08 -39.73 24.11
N GLY A 358 -10.90 -39.57 23.07
CA GLY A 358 -12.34 -39.41 23.17
C GLY A 358 -12.78 -38.04 23.65
N GLY A 359 -12.18 -36.97 23.12
CA GLY A 359 -12.55 -35.59 23.42
C GLY A 359 -13.78 -35.09 22.66
N VAL A 360 -14.26 -33.90 23.04
CA VAL A 360 -15.23 -33.10 22.30
C VAL A 360 -14.58 -31.77 21.95
N TYR A 361 -14.45 -31.50 20.66
CA TYR A 361 -13.75 -30.33 20.14
C TYR A 361 -14.73 -29.48 19.30
N VAL A 362 -14.93 -28.22 19.68
CA VAL A 362 -15.73 -27.25 18.93
C VAL A 362 -14.86 -26.05 18.62
N TRP A 363 -14.52 -25.84 17.36
CA TRP A 363 -13.55 -24.83 16.94
C TRP A 363 -14.07 -23.97 15.81
N ALA A 364 -14.05 -22.66 16.03
CA ALA A 364 -14.31 -21.67 14.99
C ALA A 364 -13.04 -20.84 14.77
N ASP A 365 -12.54 -20.82 13.56
CA ASP A 365 -11.39 -20.03 13.11
C ASP A 365 -11.84 -19.07 12.02
N ASN A 366 -11.43 -17.81 12.12
CA ASN A 366 -11.67 -16.78 11.12
C ASN A 366 -10.39 -15.98 10.86
N SER A 367 -9.83 -16.10 9.67
CA SER A 367 -8.63 -15.39 9.23
C SER A 367 -8.95 -14.41 8.10
N SER A 368 -8.64 -13.13 8.32
CA SER A 368 -8.92 -12.04 7.39
C SER A 368 -7.64 -11.25 7.12
N GLN A 369 -7.25 -11.14 5.85
CA GLN A 369 -6.05 -10.39 5.44
C GLN A 369 -6.34 -9.44 4.29
N ILE A 370 -5.89 -8.20 4.42
CA ILE A 370 -5.79 -7.23 3.31
C ILE A 370 -4.34 -6.77 3.22
N ASP A 371 -3.71 -7.01 2.08
CA ASP A 371 -2.44 -6.43 1.67
C ASP A 371 -2.70 -5.52 0.46
N ALA A 372 -2.52 -4.22 0.64
CA ALA A 372 -2.83 -3.22 -0.37
C ALA A 372 -1.64 -2.28 -0.62
N THR A 373 -1.18 -2.24 -1.87
CA THR A 373 -0.15 -1.29 -2.34
C THR A 373 -0.75 -0.36 -3.40
N ASN A 374 -0.80 0.94 -3.13
CA ASN A 374 -1.38 1.92 -4.05
C ASN A 374 -0.38 3.04 -4.33
N ASP A 375 0.08 3.12 -5.58
CA ASP A 375 1.05 4.10 -6.05
C ASP A 375 0.45 5.00 -7.14
N SER A 376 0.59 6.32 -6.95
CA SER A 376 0.13 7.34 -7.88
C SER A 376 1.22 8.35 -8.16
N VAL A 377 1.52 8.56 -9.45
CA VAL A 377 2.51 9.52 -9.94
C VAL A 377 1.84 10.46 -10.93
N THR A 378 1.97 11.76 -10.70
CA THR A 378 1.44 12.81 -11.57
C THR A 378 2.54 13.81 -11.88
N LYS A 379 2.90 13.98 -13.15
CA LYS A 379 3.97 14.89 -13.60
C LYS A 379 3.44 15.88 -14.62
N SER A 380 3.76 17.16 -14.45
CA SER A 380 3.44 18.20 -15.44
C SER A 380 4.60 19.15 -15.67
N GLY A 381 4.69 19.70 -16.88
CA GLY A 381 5.52 20.88 -17.19
C GLY A 381 4.95 22.22 -16.69
N ASP A 382 3.80 22.24 -16.02
CA ASP A 382 3.20 23.44 -15.41
C ASP A 382 2.29 23.06 -14.22
N THR A 383 1.05 22.61 -14.45
CA THR A 383 0.13 22.27 -13.35
C THR A 383 -0.06 20.77 -13.21
N ALA A 384 0.15 20.23 -12.01
CA ALA A 384 -0.04 18.83 -11.64
C ALA A 384 -0.96 18.70 -10.41
N GLY A 385 -1.93 17.79 -10.47
CA GLY A 385 -2.86 17.50 -9.37
C GLY A 385 -3.11 16.00 -9.21
N GLY A 386 -2.77 15.44 -8.05
CA GLY A 386 -2.93 14.00 -7.75
C GLY A 386 -3.71 13.77 -6.47
N GLY A 387 -4.80 13.02 -6.53
CA GLY A 387 -5.57 12.58 -5.37
C GLY A 387 -5.61 11.07 -5.23
N MET A 388 -5.41 10.57 -4.01
CA MET A 388 -5.50 9.14 -3.69
C MET A 388 -6.38 8.88 -2.47
N LEU A 389 -7.37 8.00 -2.64
CA LEU A 389 -8.19 7.48 -1.54
C LEU A 389 -7.98 5.97 -1.45
N ALA A 390 -7.60 5.48 -0.28
CA ALA A 390 -7.43 4.05 -0.01
C ALA A 390 -8.30 3.67 1.20
N PHE A 391 -9.24 2.75 1.00
CA PHE A 391 -10.16 2.27 2.03
C PHE A 391 -9.99 0.77 2.19
N ASN A 392 -9.45 0.32 3.32
CA ASN A 392 -9.29 -1.09 3.63
C ASN A 392 -10.12 -1.41 4.88
N THR A 393 -11.10 -2.31 4.77
CA THR A 393 -12.00 -2.59 5.88
C THR A 393 -12.26 -4.07 6.06
N ILE A 394 -12.16 -4.55 7.29
CA ILE A 394 -12.59 -5.88 7.73
C ILE A 394 -13.77 -5.68 8.70
N GLY A 395 -14.92 -6.27 8.41
CA GLY A 395 -16.10 -6.16 9.29
C GLY A 395 -16.91 -4.86 9.15
N TYR A 396 -16.82 -4.16 8.01
CA TYR A 396 -17.63 -2.97 7.71
C TYR A 396 -18.32 -3.08 6.35
N LEU A 397 -19.60 -2.73 6.32
CA LEU A 397 -20.38 -2.74 5.08
C LEU A 397 -19.87 -1.67 4.10
N PRO A 398 -19.82 -1.97 2.78
CA PRO A 398 -19.43 -1.01 1.75
C PRO A 398 -20.29 0.26 1.77
N GLN A 399 -19.67 1.39 1.41
CA GLN A 399 -20.35 2.66 1.16
C GLN A 399 -19.79 3.36 -0.06
N ASN A 400 -20.62 4.19 -0.71
CA ASN A 400 -20.21 5.10 -1.76
C ASN A 400 -19.29 6.22 -1.26
N ALA A 401 -17.98 5.94 -1.18
CA ALA A 401 -17.00 6.99 -0.89
C ALA A 401 -16.89 8.05 -2.02
N LEU A 402 -17.24 7.68 -3.26
CA LEU A 402 -17.05 8.50 -4.47
C LEU A 402 -17.91 9.77 -4.54
N PHE A 403 -19.07 9.79 -3.87
CA PHE A 403 -20.06 10.88 -3.92
C PHE A 403 -20.20 11.64 -2.61
N ASN A 404 -19.49 11.18 -1.57
CA ASN A 404 -19.42 11.89 -0.31
C ASN A 404 -18.53 13.13 -0.49
N THR A 405 -18.93 14.26 0.10
CA THR A 405 -18.04 15.43 0.12
C THR A 405 -16.80 15.07 0.93
N PHE A 406 -15.64 15.65 0.60
CA PHE A 406 -14.39 15.43 1.34
C PHE A 406 -14.57 15.68 2.85
N ASP A 407 -15.33 16.71 3.22
CA ASP A 407 -15.74 17.01 4.60
C ASP A 407 -16.56 15.87 5.24
N THR A 408 -17.45 15.22 4.48
CA THR A 408 -18.20 14.05 4.96
C THR A 408 -17.30 12.83 5.19
N LEU A 409 -16.27 12.63 4.37
CA LEU A 409 -15.30 11.53 4.53
C LEU A 409 -14.41 11.71 5.78
N LEU A 410 -14.17 12.95 6.20
CA LEU A 410 -13.40 13.27 7.42
C LEU A 410 -14.25 13.29 8.70
N THR A 411 -15.58 13.34 8.59
CA THR A 411 -16.51 13.52 9.72
C THR A 411 -17.42 12.32 9.99
N SER A 412 -17.69 11.46 9.02
CA SER A 412 -18.62 10.33 9.17
C SER A 412 -17.90 8.98 9.27
N ASN A 413 -18.54 8.01 9.93
CA ASN A 413 -18.08 6.62 9.92
C ASN A 413 -18.22 6.04 8.50
N ILE A 414 -17.08 5.61 7.95
CA ILE A 414 -17.01 4.88 6.68
C ILE A 414 -17.57 3.48 6.95
N GLY A 415 -18.75 3.19 6.41
CA GLY A 415 -19.40 1.89 6.61
C GLY A 415 -20.26 1.79 7.88
N LYS A 416 -21.25 0.90 7.84
CA LYS A 416 -21.91 0.40 9.06
C LYS A 416 -21.13 -0.83 9.53
N LYS A 417 -20.91 -0.95 10.84
CA LYS A 417 -20.26 -2.14 11.42
C LYS A 417 -21.08 -3.40 11.11
N GLN A 418 -20.42 -4.40 10.55
CA GLN A 418 -20.87 -5.79 10.45
C GLN A 418 -19.64 -6.65 10.82
N PRO A 419 -19.36 -6.82 12.13
CA PRO A 419 -18.10 -7.39 12.59
C PRO A 419 -17.81 -8.75 11.96
N ALA A 420 -16.52 -9.02 11.73
CA ALA A 420 -16.01 -10.33 11.41
C ALA A 420 -16.23 -11.25 12.63
N ALA A 421 -17.29 -12.07 12.57
CA ALA A 421 -17.78 -12.79 13.73
C ALA A 421 -17.22 -14.21 13.80
N THR A 422 -16.65 -14.59 14.94
CA THR A 422 -16.15 -15.95 15.20
C THR A 422 -16.86 -16.51 16.42
N THR A 423 -17.60 -17.61 16.27
CA THR A 423 -18.37 -18.18 17.38
C THR A 423 -18.23 -19.69 17.49
N ALA A 424 -17.65 -20.16 18.59
CA ALA A 424 -17.65 -21.56 19.00
C ALA A 424 -18.59 -21.75 20.19
N SER A 425 -19.54 -22.70 20.12
CA SER A 425 -20.52 -22.85 21.19
C SER A 425 -21.04 -24.26 21.44
N LEU A 426 -21.30 -24.54 22.73
CA LEU A 426 -22.11 -25.67 23.21
C LEU A 426 -23.38 -25.10 23.85
N VAL A 427 -24.54 -25.38 23.26
CA VAL A 427 -25.82 -24.77 23.71
C VAL A 427 -26.84 -25.83 24.07
N ASN A 428 -27.42 -25.77 25.27
CA ASN A 428 -28.43 -26.72 25.74
C ASN A 428 -28.03 -28.18 25.46
N THR A 429 -26.77 -28.51 25.73
CA THR A 429 -26.14 -29.77 25.37
C THR A 429 -25.53 -30.42 26.61
N LYS A 430 -25.86 -31.70 26.82
CA LYS A 430 -25.24 -32.54 27.85
C LYS A 430 -24.02 -33.22 27.25
N VAL A 431 -22.87 -33.12 27.91
CA VAL A 431 -21.61 -33.70 27.44
C VAL A 431 -21.00 -34.59 28.51
N ILE A 432 -20.60 -35.80 28.12
CA ILE A 432 -19.79 -36.71 28.92
C ILE A 432 -18.62 -37.18 28.04
N ALA A 433 -17.47 -36.55 28.20
CA ALA A 433 -16.28 -36.79 27.43
C ALA A 433 -15.29 -37.76 28.13
N ALA A 434 -14.80 -38.75 27.39
CA ALA A 434 -13.71 -39.63 27.83
C ALA A 434 -12.32 -38.96 27.80
N GLY A 435 -12.19 -37.85 27.08
CA GLY A 435 -11.02 -36.97 27.06
C GLY A 435 -11.39 -35.53 27.44
N ASP A 436 -10.82 -34.56 26.72
CA ASP A 436 -11.02 -33.12 26.91
C ASP A 436 -12.34 -32.61 26.31
N VAL A 437 -12.81 -31.46 26.78
CA VAL A 437 -13.87 -30.65 26.15
C VAL A 437 -13.32 -29.28 25.84
N ASP A 438 -13.10 -28.98 24.56
CA ASP A 438 -12.55 -27.70 24.11
C ASP A 438 -13.57 -26.95 23.25
N VAL A 439 -13.82 -25.69 23.59
CA VAL A 439 -14.64 -24.74 22.83
C VAL A 439 -13.77 -23.53 22.53
N LEU A 440 -13.28 -23.45 21.30
CA LEU A 440 -12.24 -22.50 20.90
C LEU A 440 -12.74 -21.59 19.77
N ALA A 441 -12.64 -20.28 19.94
CA ALA A 441 -12.94 -19.30 18.90
C ALA A 441 -11.71 -18.41 18.66
N GLU A 442 -11.18 -18.42 17.44
CA GLU A 442 -9.98 -17.67 17.05
C GLU A 442 -10.27 -16.73 15.86
N SER A 443 -9.89 -15.46 16.02
CA SER A 443 -9.98 -14.44 14.98
C SER A 443 -8.62 -13.81 14.77
N THR A 444 -8.13 -13.86 13.53
CA THR A 444 -6.94 -13.12 13.11
C THR A 444 -7.33 -12.15 12.00
N SER A 445 -7.17 -10.85 12.26
CA SER A 445 -7.47 -9.80 11.28
C SER A 445 -6.22 -8.95 11.01
N SER A 446 -5.79 -8.85 9.76
CA SER A 446 -4.59 -8.09 9.38
C SER A 446 -4.85 -7.17 8.20
N ILE A 447 -4.45 -5.91 8.34
CA ILE A 447 -4.38 -4.95 7.24
C ILE A 447 -2.95 -4.42 7.13
N GLU A 448 -2.32 -4.67 5.98
CA GLU A 448 -1.06 -4.05 5.57
C GLU A 448 -1.35 -3.11 4.40
N SER A 449 -1.04 -1.83 4.55
CA SER A 449 -1.43 -0.78 3.59
C SER A 449 -0.26 0.14 3.28
N THR A 450 0.24 0.06 2.05
CA THR A 450 1.25 0.99 1.51
C THR A 450 0.58 1.93 0.51
N VAL A 451 0.66 3.23 0.75
CA VAL A 451 0.00 4.25 -0.08
C VAL A 451 1.02 5.33 -0.45
N SER A 452 1.21 5.60 -1.74
CA SER A 452 2.07 6.69 -2.21
C SER A 452 1.37 7.57 -3.24
N ASN A 453 1.48 8.89 -3.07
CA ASN A 453 1.04 9.85 -4.08
C ASN A 453 2.13 10.90 -4.29
N ALA A 454 2.72 10.90 -5.48
CA ALA A 454 3.73 11.85 -5.91
C ALA A 454 3.18 12.75 -7.01
N THR A 455 3.15 14.05 -6.75
CA THR A 455 2.73 15.08 -7.70
C THR A 455 3.88 16.04 -7.93
N THR A 456 4.33 16.16 -9.17
CA THR A 456 5.48 16.99 -9.56
C THR A 456 5.10 17.95 -10.68
N SER A 457 5.39 19.23 -10.46
CA SER A 457 5.38 20.28 -11.47
C SER A 457 6.82 20.72 -11.72
N ALA A 458 7.29 20.60 -12.95
CA ALA A 458 8.62 21.05 -13.38
C ALA A 458 8.49 22.01 -14.55
N ALA A 459 8.24 23.28 -14.25
CA ALA A 459 8.04 24.33 -15.23
C ALA A 459 9.34 25.06 -15.57
N SER A 460 9.59 25.28 -16.86
CA SER A 460 10.74 26.04 -17.35
C SER A 460 10.36 26.88 -18.57
N ALA A 461 10.78 28.15 -18.58
CA ALA A 461 10.60 29.04 -19.72
C ALA A 461 11.71 30.11 -19.76
N LEU A 462 11.83 30.85 -20.87
CA LEU A 462 12.76 31.99 -20.94
C LEU A 462 12.32 33.12 -20.00
N THR A 463 11.00 33.35 -19.91
CA THR A 463 10.38 34.39 -19.08
C THR A 463 8.98 33.95 -18.63
N GLY A 464 8.59 34.30 -17.40
CA GLY A 464 7.20 34.20 -16.93
C GLY A 464 6.67 32.77 -16.72
N ALA A 465 7.53 31.83 -16.35
CA ALA A 465 7.11 30.45 -16.03
C ALA A 465 6.23 30.40 -14.76
N THR A 466 5.24 29.50 -14.77
CA THR A 466 4.40 29.18 -13.60
C THR A 466 4.38 27.67 -13.39
N GLY A 467 4.31 27.23 -12.13
CA GLY A 467 4.19 25.82 -11.80
C GLY A 467 3.36 25.59 -10.54
N MET A 468 2.60 24.51 -10.54
CA MET A 468 1.74 24.14 -9.41
C MET A 468 1.65 22.63 -9.21
N ALA A 469 1.89 22.15 -7.99
CA ALA A 469 1.73 20.75 -7.60
C ALA A 469 0.77 20.62 -6.41
N ILE A 470 -0.35 19.90 -6.58
CA ILE A 470 -1.32 19.64 -5.52
C ILE A 470 -1.46 18.14 -5.30
N GLY A 471 -1.14 17.66 -4.10
CA GLY A 471 -1.24 16.26 -3.71
C GLY A 471 -2.18 16.04 -2.52
N GLY A 472 -3.05 15.04 -2.61
CA GLY A 472 -3.97 14.66 -1.54
C GLY A 472 -4.00 13.16 -1.30
N VAL A 473 -3.92 12.72 -0.05
CA VAL A 473 -4.06 11.31 0.35
C VAL A 473 -5.03 11.17 1.52
N LEU A 474 -5.95 10.21 1.42
CA LEU A 474 -6.74 9.70 2.54
C LEU A 474 -6.62 8.18 2.55
N ALA A 475 -5.96 7.64 3.57
CA ALA A 475 -5.90 6.21 3.82
C ALA A 475 -6.70 5.89 5.09
N SER A 476 -7.67 4.99 4.99
CA SER A 476 -8.49 4.55 6.11
C SER A 476 -8.46 3.03 6.18
N ASN A 477 -7.98 2.51 7.30
CA ASN A 477 -7.88 1.10 7.60
C ASN A 477 -8.73 0.80 8.84
N MET A 478 -9.70 -0.10 8.73
CA MET A 478 -10.66 -0.34 9.82
C MET A 478 -10.90 -1.83 10.01
N VAL A 479 -10.87 -2.29 11.26
CA VAL A 479 -11.17 -3.68 11.62
C VAL A 479 -12.25 -3.70 12.69
N ALA A 480 -13.29 -4.50 12.48
CA ALA A 480 -14.29 -4.82 13.50
C ALA A 480 -14.42 -6.33 13.64
N SER A 481 -14.18 -6.86 14.83
CA SER A 481 -14.21 -8.28 15.17
C SER A 481 -15.14 -8.54 16.38
N ASP A 482 -15.81 -9.70 16.38
CA ASP A 482 -16.66 -10.15 17.49
C ASP A 482 -16.45 -11.65 17.71
N VAL A 483 -15.67 -12.00 18.73
CA VAL A 483 -15.24 -13.37 19.02
C VAL A 483 -15.91 -13.89 20.27
N LYS A 484 -16.54 -15.07 20.18
CA LYS A 484 -17.27 -15.69 21.28
C LYS A 484 -16.98 -17.19 21.38
N ALA A 485 -16.52 -17.63 22.55
CA ALA A 485 -16.44 -19.04 22.92
C ALA A 485 -17.30 -19.27 24.16
N PHE A 486 -18.27 -20.19 24.12
CA PHE A 486 -19.13 -20.37 25.29
C PHE A 486 -19.81 -21.72 25.41
N ILE A 487 -20.18 -22.04 26.65
CA ILE A 487 -21.10 -23.12 26.98
C ILE A 487 -22.30 -22.52 27.71
N ASP A 488 -23.50 -22.67 27.16
CA ASP A 488 -24.73 -22.11 27.70
C ASP A 488 -25.85 -23.15 27.75
N ASN A 489 -26.24 -23.53 28.96
CA ASN A 489 -27.32 -24.49 29.21
C ASN A 489 -28.55 -23.83 29.89
N SER A 490 -28.75 -22.53 29.68
CA SER A 490 -29.86 -21.75 30.24
C SER A 490 -31.24 -22.23 29.79
N GLY A 491 -31.32 -22.88 28.61
CA GLY A 491 -32.55 -23.48 28.09
C GLY A 491 -32.91 -24.83 28.72
N ILE A 492 -32.02 -25.45 29.50
CA ILE A 492 -32.28 -26.72 30.19
C ILE A 492 -32.87 -26.44 31.57
N THR A 493 -34.09 -26.93 31.86
CA THR A 493 -34.74 -26.75 33.16
C THR A 493 -34.30 -27.77 34.20
N ASP A 494 -33.97 -28.99 33.79
CA ASP A 494 -33.54 -30.07 34.67
C ASP A 494 -32.03 -29.98 34.93
N ALA A 495 -31.65 -29.65 36.17
CA ALA A 495 -30.26 -29.46 36.55
C ALA A 495 -29.31 -30.64 36.19
N PRO A 496 -29.72 -31.93 36.29
CA PRO A 496 -28.87 -33.06 35.88
C PRO A 496 -28.51 -33.10 34.39
N ASP A 497 -29.27 -32.41 33.54
CA ASP A 497 -29.04 -32.38 32.09
C ASP A 497 -28.19 -31.18 31.66
N ARG A 498 -27.84 -30.28 32.59
CA ARG A 498 -26.85 -29.20 32.39
C ARG A 498 -25.39 -29.67 32.48
N LEU A 499 -25.17 -30.98 32.60
CA LEU A 499 -23.86 -31.58 32.85
C LEU A 499 -22.94 -31.43 31.63
N VAL A 500 -21.74 -30.90 31.87
CA VAL A 500 -20.59 -30.98 30.97
C VAL A 500 -19.46 -31.62 31.76
N GLN A 501 -19.14 -32.86 31.43
CA GLN A 501 -18.13 -33.66 32.11
C GLN A 501 -16.99 -34.01 31.17
N ALA A 502 -15.75 -33.82 31.62
CA ALA A 502 -14.53 -34.24 30.94
C ALA A 502 -13.70 -35.16 31.86
N SER A 503 -13.08 -36.20 31.29
CA SER A 503 -12.09 -37.00 32.00
C SER A 503 -10.67 -36.43 31.86
N GLY A 504 -10.48 -35.49 30.94
CA GLY A 504 -9.34 -34.58 30.89
C GLY A 504 -9.76 -33.17 31.32
N ASN A 505 -9.43 -32.15 30.54
CA ASN A 505 -9.68 -30.73 30.79
C ASN A 505 -11.02 -30.23 30.19
N ILE A 506 -11.50 -29.09 30.67
CA ILE A 506 -12.53 -28.28 29.98
C ILE A 506 -11.92 -26.92 29.67
N THR A 507 -11.84 -26.56 28.39
CA THR A 507 -11.31 -25.28 27.92
C THR A 507 -12.37 -24.51 27.14
N VAL A 508 -12.57 -23.25 27.50
CA VAL A 508 -13.37 -22.29 26.72
C VAL A 508 -12.48 -21.09 26.44
N ASP A 509 -12.06 -20.94 25.19
CA ASP A 509 -11.06 -19.93 24.82
C ASP A 509 -11.54 -19.08 23.63
N ALA A 510 -11.55 -17.77 23.82
CA ALA A 510 -11.84 -16.79 22.78
C ALA A 510 -10.62 -15.90 22.58
N ASN A 511 -10.04 -15.91 21.38
CA ASN A 511 -8.85 -15.16 21.02
C ASN A 511 -9.12 -14.28 19.81
N ASP A 512 -8.87 -12.98 19.95
CA ASP A 512 -8.91 -12.01 18.86
C ASP A 512 -7.57 -11.29 18.74
N SER A 513 -6.98 -11.37 17.55
CA SER A 513 -5.74 -10.67 17.20
C SER A 513 -5.97 -9.81 15.97
N ALA A 514 -6.03 -8.49 16.15
CA ALA A 514 -6.10 -7.53 15.04
C ALA A 514 -4.81 -6.71 14.92
N SER A 515 -4.30 -6.60 13.70
CA SER A 515 -3.13 -5.79 13.37
C SER A 515 -3.42 -4.89 12.18
N ILE A 516 -3.13 -3.60 12.32
CA ILE A 516 -3.12 -2.65 11.21
C ILE A 516 -1.72 -2.05 11.13
N VAL A 517 -1.05 -2.24 9.99
CA VAL A 517 0.23 -1.59 9.67
C VAL A 517 0.02 -0.76 8.41
N SER A 518 0.30 0.53 8.50
CA SER A 518 0.10 1.45 7.38
C SER A 518 1.29 2.37 7.18
N ASP A 519 1.77 2.41 5.94
CA ASP A 519 2.85 3.28 5.47
C ASP A 519 2.32 4.20 4.38
N THR A 520 2.29 5.51 4.63
CA THR A 520 1.75 6.48 3.66
C THR A 520 2.75 7.57 3.32
N ARG A 521 2.99 7.77 2.02
CA ARG A 521 3.89 8.78 1.47
C ARG A 521 3.15 9.80 0.62
N LEU A 522 3.46 11.07 0.82
CA LEU A 522 3.00 12.17 -0.03
C LEU A 522 4.19 13.00 -0.48
N LEU A 523 4.30 13.21 -1.80
CA LEU A 523 5.20 14.19 -2.39
C LEU A 523 4.38 15.19 -3.20
N ALA A 524 4.51 16.47 -2.90
CA ALA A 524 4.05 17.56 -3.76
C ALA A 524 5.23 18.49 -4.01
N ASP A 525 5.81 18.42 -5.21
CA ASP A 525 6.99 19.20 -5.57
C ASP A 525 6.69 20.09 -6.77
N SER A 526 6.88 21.40 -6.61
CA SER A 526 6.75 22.37 -7.68
C SER A 526 8.06 23.11 -7.83
N THR A 527 8.67 23.01 -9.00
CA THR A 527 9.86 23.77 -9.38
C THR A 527 9.54 24.58 -10.62
N THR A 528 9.81 25.89 -10.57
CA THR A 528 9.56 26.83 -11.66
C THR A 528 10.81 27.67 -11.90
N THR A 529 11.37 27.57 -13.10
CA THR A 529 12.61 28.28 -13.48
C THR A 529 12.39 29.20 -14.67
N ASN A 530 12.98 30.40 -14.63
CA ASN A 530 13.18 31.20 -15.84
C ASN A 530 14.49 31.98 -15.84
N ASP A 531 15.49 31.49 -16.55
CA ASP A 531 16.83 32.06 -16.47
C ASP A 531 17.14 33.12 -17.54
N GLY A 532 16.12 33.62 -18.25
CA GLY A 532 16.29 34.64 -19.29
C GLY A 532 17.14 34.18 -20.48
N GLY A 533 17.41 32.87 -20.59
CA GLY A 533 18.25 32.27 -21.64
C GLY A 533 19.72 32.23 -21.28
N THR A 534 20.07 32.51 -20.03
CA THR A 534 21.46 32.46 -19.56
C THR A 534 22.00 31.03 -19.53
N SER A 535 21.16 30.02 -19.26
CA SER A 535 21.53 28.61 -19.42
C SER A 535 21.87 28.29 -20.87
N LEU A 536 21.00 28.67 -21.83
CA LEU A 536 21.22 28.43 -23.25
C LEU A 536 22.52 29.08 -23.76
N ILE A 537 22.83 30.30 -23.30
CA ILE A 537 24.10 30.98 -23.62
C ILE A 537 25.29 30.29 -22.94
N GLY A 538 25.13 29.86 -21.69
CA GLY A 538 26.16 29.15 -20.93
C GLY A 538 26.51 27.80 -21.54
N ASP A 539 25.50 27.01 -21.93
CA ASP A 539 25.65 25.72 -22.60
C ASP A 539 26.27 25.90 -23.99
N PHE A 540 25.83 26.92 -24.73
CA PHE A 540 26.43 27.27 -26.03
C PHE A 540 27.90 27.71 -25.89
N LEU A 541 28.22 28.57 -24.92
CA LEU A 541 29.60 29.01 -24.70
C LEU A 541 30.48 27.89 -24.14
N THR A 542 29.94 27.04 -23.28
CA THR A 542 30.62 25.86 -22.74
C THR A 542 30.94 24.90 -23.88
N SER A 543 29.97 24.56 -24.72
CA SER A 543 30.18 23.69 -25.87
C SER A 543 31.15 24.29 -26.91
N LEU A 544 31.13 25.61 -27.12
CA LEU A 544 32.11 26.31 -27.97
C LEU A 544 33.52 26.32 -27.37
N ILE A 545 33.65 26.55 -26.05
CA ILE A 545 34.94 26.58 -25.35
C ILE A 545 35.51 25.18 -25.18
N MET A 546 34.69 24.16 -25.01
CA MET A 546 35.12 22.77 -24.87
C MET A 546 35.29 22.04 -26.20
N GLN A 547 34.88 22.63 -27.33
CA GLN A 547 35.10 22.04 -28.65
C GLN A 547 36.58 21.67 -28.85
N TYR A 548 36.85 20.39 -29.03
CA TYR A 548 38.18 19.81 -29.19
C TYR A 548 38.35 19.23 -30.61
N GLU A 549 39.61 19.09 -31.03
CA GLU A 549 39.97 18.53 -32.34
C GLU A 549 40.69 17.18 -32.21
N TYR A 550 41.23 16.89 -31.03
CA TYR A 550 42.00 15.68 -30.75
C TYR A 550 41.50 15.01 -29.47
N SER A 551 41.73 13.71 -29.36
CA SER A 551 41.66 12.98 -28.10
C SER A 551 43.01 12.39 -27.75
N SER A 552 43.18 11.82 -26.56
CA SER A 552 44.38 11.05 -26.22
C SER A 552 44.57 9.80 -27.09
N THR A 553 43.53 9.34 -27.82
CA THR A 553 43.65 8.25 -28.80
C THR A 553 44.12 8.70 -30.19
N SER A 554 44.27 10.01 -30.41
CA SER A 554 44.68 10.57 -31.70
C SER A 554 46.16 10.37 -32.06
N GLY A 555 46.94 9.75 -31.17
CA GLY A 555 48.38 9.51 -31.34
C GLY A 555 49.20 10.79 -31.37
N THR A 556 50.33 10.79 -32.07
CA THR A 556 51.21 11.97 -32.14
C THR A 556 50.64 13.06 -33.06
N LYS A 557 50.45 14.25 -32.51
CA LYS A 557 49.95 15.44 -33.21
C LYS A 557 50.89 16.64 -33.03
N ASP A 558 50.99 17.47 -34.07
CA ASP A 558 51.68 18.74 -33.98
C ASP A 558 50.75 19.76 -33.33
N LEU A 559 50.95 20.00 -32.04
CA LEU A 559 50.16 20.96 -31.27
C LEU A 559 50.78 22.34 -31.28
N THR A 560 49.94 23.35 -31.29
CA THR A 560 50.27 24.76 -31.07
C THR A 560 49.53 25.28 -29.85
N PHE A 561 50.03 26.37 -29.25
CA PHE A 561 49.37 26.99 -28.09
C PHE A 561 47.89 27.24 -28.39
N GLY A 562 47.02 26.66 -27.57
CA GLY A 562 45.58 26.80 -27.67
C GLY A 562 44.83 25.60 -28.25
N ASP A 563 45.52 24.62 -28.82
CA ASP A 563 44.92 23.37 -29.30
C ASP A 563 44.31 22.59 -28.13
N LYS A 564 43.19 21.91 -28.36
CA LYS A 564 42.43 21.24 -27.30
C LYS A 564 42.36 19.75 -27.53
N VAL A 565 42.55 19.01 -26.45
CA VAL A 565 42.59 17.55 -26.44
C VAL A 565 41.66 17.04 -25.36
N ARG A 566 40.74 16.12 -25.73
CA ARG A 566 39.93 15.38 -24.76
C ARG A 566 40.71 14.17 -24.26
N VAL A 567 40.79 13.99 -22.95
CA VAL A 567 41.43 12.80 -22.38
C VAL A 567 40.45 11.64 -22.44
N ALA A 568 40.82 10.54 -23.10
CA ALA A 568 39.99 9.35 -23.22
C ALA A 568 39.78 8.66 -21.86
N SER A 569 38.67 7.94 -21.71
CA SER A 569 38.30 7.21 -20.49
C SER A 569 39.34 6.15 -20.07
N ILE A 570 40.03 5.55 -21.05
CA ILE A 570 41.05 4.51 -20.85
C ILE A 570 42.45 5.05 -20.60
N TYR A 571 42.64 6.37 -20.58
CA TYR A 571 43.96 6.96 -20.39
C TYR A 571 44.43 6.81 -18.93
N GLU A 572 45.66 6.33 -18.75
CA GLU A 572 46.32 6.25 -17.46
C GLU A 572 47.46 7.28 -17.38
N LEU A 573 47.57 7.96 -16.24
CA LEU A 573 48.69 8.85 -15.99
C LEU A 573 50.02 8.07 -15.99
N PRO A 574 51.12 8.69 -16.45
CA PRO A 574 52.45 8.10 -16.33
C PRO A 574 52.86 7.90 -14.86
N GLU A 575 53.71 6.92 -14.59
CA GLU A 575 54.12 6.51 -13.22
C GLU A 575 54.77 7.66 -12.41
N ASP A 576 55.36 8.64 -13.09
CA ASP A 576 56.00 9.84 -12.52
C ASP A 576 55.22 11.13 -12.85
N ALA A 577 53.89 11.11 -12.80
CA ALA A 577 53.04 12.27 -13.10
C ALA A 577 53.37 13.50 -12.23
N VAL A 578 53.27 14.70 -12.80
CA VAL A 578 53.66 15.96 -12.17
C VAL A 578 52.69 16.38 -11.06
N ASP A 579 51.38 16.19 -11.24
CA ASP A 579 50.33 16.63 -10.29
C ASP A 579 49.06 15.75 -10.38
N ASP A 580 49.19 14.49 -9.95
CA ASP A 580 48.12 13.48 -10.01
C ASP A 580 46.82 13.89 -9.32
N GLU A 581 46.88 14.71 -8.26
CA GLU A 581 45.71 15.21 -7.51
C GLU A 581 44.78 16.11 -8.34
N ASN A 582 45.27 16.73 -9.42
CA ASN A 582 44.50 17.68 -10.24
C ASN A 582 44.13 17.15 -11.64
N PHE A 583 44.42 15.89 -11.93
CA PHE A 583 44.01 15.22 -13.15
C PHE A 583 42.57 14.73 -13.07
N GLU A 584 41.83 14.89 -14.17
CA GLU A 584 40.47 14.39 -14.32
C GLU A 584 40.34 13.73 -15.69
N GLY A 585 40.00 12.43 -15.70
CA GLY A 585 39.70 11.69 -16.93
C GLY A 585 38.49 12.28 -17.64
N GLU A 586 38.37 12.05 -18.95
CA GLU A 586 37.25 12.51 -19.79
C GLU A 586 37.12 14.04 -19.96
N ALA A 587 37.95 14.82 -19.30
CA ALA A 587 37.99 16.27 -19.40
C ALA A 587 38.72 16.76 -20.67
N VAL A 588 38.45 18.01 -21.06
CA VAL A 588 39.12 18.68 -22.18
C VAL A 588 40.23 19.59 -21.65
N TYR A 589 41.45 19.37 -22.16
CA TYR A 589 42.63 20.15 -21.80
C TYR A 589 43.07 21.02 -22.99
N GLN A 590 43.49 22.25 -22.69
CA GLN A 590 44.08 23.17 -23.64
C GLN A 590 45.61 23.11 -23.53
N TYR A 591 46.29 22.97 -24.66
CA TYR A 591 47.74 22.97 -24.74
C TYR A 591 48.30 24.38 -24.52
N MET A 592 49.16 24.52 -23.52
CA MET A 592 49.77 25.77 -23.06
C MET A 592 51.24 25.90 -23.46
N GLY A 593 51.81 24.88 -24.12
CA GLY A 593 53.21 24.85 -24.56
C GLY A 593 53.47 25.60 -25.86
N THR A 594 54.74 25.66 -26.26
CA THR A 594 55.17 26.15 -27.58
C THR A 594 54.92 25.10 -28.65
N ALA A 595 54.71 25.52 -29.91
CA ALA A 595 54.43 24.59 -31.01
C ALA A 595 55.42 23.41 -31.10
N GLY A 596 54.91 22.18 -31.11
CA GLY A 596 55.70 20.96 -31.08
C GLY A 596 54.89 19.70 -31.33
N SER A 597 55.58 18.62 -31.71
CA SER A 597 54.96 17.30 -31.90
C SER A 597 54.83 16.61 -30.55
N ILE A 598 53.60 16.34 -30.12
CA ILE A 598 53.26 15.75 -28.82
C ILE A 598 52.54 14.44 -29.05
N ASP A 599 52.95 13.39 -28.33
CA ASP A 599 52.23 12.13 -28.32
C ASP A 599 51.08 12.18 -27.32
N LEU A 600 49.85 12.26 -27.83
CA LEU A 600 48.66 12.48 -27.01
C LEU A 600 48.27 11.25 -26.18
N ALA A 601 48.78 10.07 -26.54
CA ALA A 601 48.53 8.83 -25.80
C ALA A 601 49.39 8.70 -24.55
N THR A 602 50.54 9.41 -24.48
CA THR A 602 51.55 9.22 -23.42
C THR A 602 51.97 10.51 -22.72
N THR A 603 51.53 11.68 -23.20
CA THR A 603 51.82 12.96 -22.57
C THR A 603 51.13 13.09 -21.21
N ASP A 604 51.83 13.66 -20.22
CA ASP A 604 51.27 13.89 -18.89
C ASP A 604 50.31 15.10 -18.87
N TYR A 605 48.99 14.84 -18.84
CA TYR A 605 47.95 15.88 -18.75
C TYR A 605 47.86 16.56 -17.38
N SER A 606 48.57 16.05 -16.35
CA SER A 606 48.67 16.73 -15.06
C SER A 606 49.69 17.87 -15.03
N ASP A 607 50.59 17.95 -16.03
CA ASP A 607 51.58 19.02 -16.11
C ASP A 607 50.93 20.37 -16.48
N PHE A 608 50.62 21.17 -15.46
CA PHE A 608 50.08 22.53 -15.59
C PHE A 608 50.94 23.49 -16.43
N GLY A 609 52.22 23.20 -16.64
CA GLY A 609 53.10 23.97 -17.53
C GLY A 609 52.79 23.76 -19.01
N LEU A 610 52.16 22.63 -19.36
CA LEU A 610 51.84 22.23 -20.73
C LEU A 610 50.34 22.09 -20.98
N TRP A 611 49.54 21.81 -19.95
CA TRP A 611 48.13 21.52 -20.07
C TRP A 611 47.30 22.32 -19.09
N LYS A 612 46.22 22.91 -19.59
CA LYS A 612 45.24 23.60 -18.75
C LYS A 612 43.89 22.94 -18.93
N LYS A 613 43.34 22.35 -17.87
CA LYS A 613 41.96 21.86 -17.85
C LYS A 613 40.99 22.99 -18.16
N LEU A 614 40.09 22.77 -19.11
CA LEU A 614 39.02 23.70 -19.43
C LEU A 614 37.81 23.40 -18.56
N GLU A 615 37.33 24.42 -17.87
CA GLU A 615 36.13 24.35 -17.04
C GLU A 615 34.92 24.84 -17.84
N PRO A 616 33.70 24.34 -17.50
CA PRO A 616 32.47 24.89 -18.06
C PRO A 616 32.38 26.40 -17.88
N PHE A 617 31.84 27.09 -18.88
CA PHE A 617 31.71 28.54 -18.82
C PHE A 617 30.54 28.93 -17.92
N ASN A 618 30.83 29.46 -16.74
CA ASN A 618 29.79 29.94 -15.83
C ASN A 618 29.37 31.37 -16.20
N VAL A 619 28.15 31.54 -16.72
CA VAL A 619 27.59 32.86 -17.07
C VAL A 619 27.20 33.61 -15.78
N PRO A 620 27.57 34.89 -15.60
CA PRO A 620 27.09 35.68 -14.47
C PRO A 620 25.55 35.70 -14.41
N GLY A 621 24.98 35.23 -13.31
CA GLY A 621 23.52 35.11 -13.14
C GLY A 621 22.93 33.74 -13.54
N ALA A 622 23.77 32.77 -13.95
CA ALA A 622 23.33 31.38 -14.12
C ALA A 622 22.69 30.86 -12.81
N GLY A 623 21.52 30.22 -12.94
CA GLY A 623 20.74 29.72 -11.81
C GLY A 623 19.84 30.75 -11.12
N LEU A 624 19.75 31.98 -11.62
CA LEU A 624 18.79 32.99 -11.13
C LEU A 624 17.53 33.03 -12.01
N ASN A 625 16.38 33.25 -11.38
CA ASN A 625 15.14 33.56 -12.08
C ASN A 625 15.11 35.05 -12.52
N PHE A 626 15.17 35.35 -13.81
CA PHE A 626 15.27 36.73 -14.33
C PHE A 626 13.95 37.50 -14.32
N SER A 627 12.83 36.80 -14.37
CA SER A 627 11.46 37.34 -14.30
C SER A 627 10.63 36.60 -13.24
N ASP A 628 9.38 37.01 -13.02
CA ASP A 628 8.51 36.34 -12.05
C ASP A 628 8.35 34.85 -12.40
N SER A 629 8.64 33.97 -11.44
CA SER A 629 8.54 32.50 -11.55
C SER A 629 7.66 31.99 -10.41
N ASP A 630 6.35 31.93 -10.62
CA ASP A 630 5.43 31.56 -9.55
C ASP A 630 5.41 30.04 -9.37
N SER A 631 5.64 29.58 -8.14
CA SER A 631 5.59 28.17 -7.78
C SER A 631 4.67 27.93 -6.58
N VAL A 632 3.78 26.94 -6.68
CA VAL A 632 2.87 26.57 -5.59
C VAL A 632 2.88 25.06 -5.37
N ALA A 633 3.12 24.62 -4.14
CA ALA A 633 3.00 23.24 -3.73
C ALA A 633 2.06 23.09 -2.54
N VAL A 634 1.06 22.22 -2.64
CA VAL A 634 0.09 21.96 -1.57
C VAL A 634 -0.05 20.46 -1.35
N GLY A 635 0.13 20.03 -0.10
CA GLY A 635 -0.02 18.65 0.33
C GLY A 635 -1.05 18.49 1.45
N GLY A 636 -1.91 17.48 1.34
CA GLY A 636 -2.80 17.04 2.41
C GLY A 636 -2.75 15.52 2.56
N LEU A 637 -2.52 15.01 3.77
CA LEU A 637 -2.43 13.58 4.04
C LEU A 637 -3.18 13.25 5.33
N VAL A 638 -4.10 12.28 5.26
CA VAL A 638 -4.78 11.73 6.43
C VAL A 638 -4.65 10.21 6.44
N VAL A 639 -4.16 9.65 7.55
CA VAL A 639 -4.21 8.20 7.83
C VAL A 639 -5.09 7.97 9.05
N ARG A 640 -6.05 7.05 8.93
CA ARG A 640 -6.90 6.60 10.02
C ARG A 640 -6.83 5.09 10.15
N ASN A 641 -6.36 4.60 11.29
CA ASN A 641 -6.44 3.21 11.69
C ASN A 641 -7.44 3.10 12.87
N ASP A 642 -8.39 2.17 12.77
CA ASP A 642 -9.45 1.99 13.75
C ASP A 642 -9.70 0.50 13.98
N VAL A 643 -9.67 0.06 15.24
CA VAL A 643 -9.97 -1.33 15.62
C VAL A 643 -11.10 -1.36 16.63
N ASP A 644 -12.13 -2.16 16.37
CA ASP A 644 -13.20 -2.47 17.31
C ASP A 644 -13.24 -3.98 17.57
N GLY A 645 -12.64 -4.42 18.67
CA GLY A 645 -12.49 -5.84 19.01
C GLY A 645 -13.25 -6.24 20.26
N ASN A 646 -14.27 -7.11 20.12
CA ASN A 646 -15.02 -7.65 21.25
C ASN A 646 -14.73 -9.14 21.42
N VAL A 647 -14.29 -9.54 22.62
CA VAL A 647 -13.91 -10.92 22.91
C VAL A 647 -14.67 -11.40 24.15
N LYS A 648 -15.37 -12.53 24.04
CA LYS A 648 -16.15 -13.10 25.15
C LYS A 648 -15.94 -14.59 25.30
N ALA A 649 -15.57 -15.02 26.51
CA ALA A 649 -15.51 -16.42 26.89
C ALA A 649 -16.34 -16.69 28.14
N TYR A 650 -17.27 -17.65 28.11
CA TYR A 650 -18.10 -17.88 29.29
C TYR A 650 -18.74 -19.25 29.45
N LEU A 651 -19.11 -19.54 30.71
CA LEU A 651 -20.01 -20.62 31.10
C LEU A 651 -21.29 -20.04 31.71
N SER A 652 -22.45 -20.47 31.23
CA SER A 652 -23.76 -20.01 31.74
C SER A 652 -24.70 -21.18 31.99
N TYR A 653 -25.23 -21.30 33.21
CA TYR A 653 -26.12 -22.39 33.62
C TYR A 653 -25.53 -23.81 33.40
N VAL A 654 -24.22 -23.99 33.62
CA VAL A 654 -23.51 -25.27 33.38
C VAL A 654 -23.17 -25.97 34.70
N THR A 655 -23.31 -27.30 34.75
CA THR A 655 -22.65 -28.11 35.79
C THR A 655 -21.36 -28.69 35.18
N ALA A 656 -20.25 -27.98 35.31
CA ALA A 656 -18.96 -28.36 34.73
C ALA A 656 -18.18 -29.25 35.70
N THR A 657 -17.77 -30.44 35.26
CA THR A 657 -16.98 -31.38 36.06
C THR A 657 -15.79 -31.90 35.25
N SER A 658 -14.58 -31.70 35.76
CA SER A 658 -13.33 -32.07 35.09
C SER A 658 -12.45 -32.90 36.02
N VAL A 659 -11.73 -33.89 35.50
CA VAL A 659 -10.65 -34.56 36.26
C VAL A 659 -9.34 -33.77 36.14
N GLY A 660 -9.17 -33.01 35.06
CA GLY A 660 -8.12 -32.01 34.89
C GLY A 660 -8.61 -30.61 35.21
N ASP A 661 -8.09 -29.64 34.47
CA ASP A 661 -8.34 -28.22 34.67
C ASP A 661 -9.68 -27.79 34.06
N ILE A 662 -10.21 -26.67 34.54
CA ILE A 662 -11.29 -25.92 33.89
C ILE A 662 -10.80 -24.50 33.63
N THR A 663 -10.63 -24.15 32.36
CA THR A 663 -10.07 -22.86 31.93
C THR A 663 -11.07 -22.11 31.05
N ILE A 664 -11.31 -20.85 31.39
CA ILE A 664 -12.11 -19.92 30.59
C ILE A 664 -11.25 -18.69 30.33
N THR A 665 -10.93 -18.43 29.07
CA THR A 665 -10.02 -17.34 28.67
C THR A 665 -10.63 -16.49 27.57
N ALA A 666 -10.60 -15.17 27.74
CA ALA A 666 -10.89 -14.20 26.69
C ALA A 666 -9.65 -13.32 26.48
N THR A 667 -9.05 -13.36 25.30
CA THR A 667 -7.82 -12.62 24.97
C THR A 667 -8.04 -11.73 23.75
N GLY A 668 -7.89 -10.42 23.93
CA GLY A 668 -7.80 -9.44 22.85
C GLY A 668 -6.39 -8.88 22.74
N ASN A 669 -5.79 -8.95 21.56
CA ASN A 669 -4.44 -8.45 21.28
C ASN A 669 -4.43 -7.57 20.04
N GLN A 670 -4.30 -6.25 20.24
CA GLN A 670 -4.45 -5.27 19.16
C GLN A 670 -3.17 -4.47 18.92
N ASN A 671 -2.75 -4.39 17.66
CA ASN A 671 -1.58 -3.62 17.23
C ASN A 671 -1.95 -2.65 16.10
N LEU A 672 -1.66 -1.36 16.27
CA LEU A 672 -1.90 -0.34 15.26
C LEU A 672 -0.64 0.47 15.04
N GLU A 673 -0.06 0.37 13.85
CA GLU A 673 1.11 1.12 13.43
C GLU A 673 0.78 1.98 12.22
N ALA A 674 1.05 3.29 12.33
CA ALA A 674 0.87 4.25 11.26
C ALA A 674 2.14 5.09 11.11
N THR A 675 2.80 4.94 9.97
CA THR A 675 3.99 5.71 9.61
C THR A 675 3.68 6.56 8.39
N THR A 676 3.96 7.86 8.49
CA THR A 676 3.75 8.79 7.37
C THR A 676 4.97 9.64 7.08
N ASP A 677 5.20 9.88 5.80
CA ASP A 677 6.23 10.77 5.28
C ASP A 677 5.60 11.71 4.23
N SER A 678 5.52 12.99 4.56
CA SER A 678 4.96 14.01 3.68
C SER A 678 6.01 15.07 3.36
N THR A 679 6.33 15.23 2.08
CA THR A 679 7.23 16.28 1.59
C THR A 679 6.47 17.20 0.65
N VAL A 680 6.44 18.49 0.98
CA VAL A 680 5.90 19.54 0.12
C VAL A 680 7.02 20.55 -0.15
N SER A 681 7.33 20.78 -1.43
CA SER A 681 8.43 21.64 -1.85
C SER A 681 7.96 22.58 -2.95
N SER A 682 8.24 23.87 -2.78
CA SER A 682 8.01 24.90 -3.79
C SER A 682 9.29 25.69 -4.04
N SER A 683 9.78 25.67 -5.27
CA SER A 683 10.96 26.42 -5.71
C SER A 683 10.59 27.33 -6.87
N GLY A 684 10.55 28.63 -6.59
CA GLY A 684 10.17 29.69 -7.52
C GLY A 684 10.78 31.01 -7.04
N GLY A 685 10.27 32.15 -7.53
CA GLY A 685 10.72 33.48 -7.14
C GLY A 685 11.31 34.28 -8.31
N SER A 686 11.91 35.42 -7.99
CA SER A 686 12.47 36.36 -8.99
C SER A 686 13.72 37.05 -8.43
N ALA A 687 14.76 37.15 -9.25
CA ALA A 687 16.00 37.86 -8.89
C ALA A 687 15.80 39.37 -8.77
N TYR A 688 14.79 39.93 -9.48
CA TYR A 688 14.55 41.37 -9.59
C TYR A 688 13.12 41.80 -9.21
N GLY A 689 12.25 40.87 -8.80
CA GLY A 689 10.81 41.06 -8.67
C GLY A 689 10.16 40.39 -7.46
N ALA A 690 8.84 40.19 -7.53
CA ALA A 690 7.97 39.71 -6.44
C ALA A 690 7.42 38.29 -6.69
N GLY A 691 8.12 37.48 -7.49
CA GLY A 691 7.71 36.10 -7.78
C GLY A 691 7.39 35.33 -6.50
N THR A 692 6.31 34.54 -6.56
CA THR A 692 5.74 33.85 -5.42
C THR A 692 6.27 32.42 -5.32
N SER A 693 6.56 31.97 -4.11
CA SER A 693 6.80 30.56 -3.84
C SER A 693 6.03 30.15 -2.58
N LEU A 694 5.08 29.23 -2.71
CA LEU A 694 4.19 28.85 -1.62
C LEU A 694 4.20 27.33 -1.42
N ALA A 695 4.56 26.88 -0.22
CA ALA A 695 4.43 25.49 0.19
C ALA A 695 3.49 25.37 1.39
N VAL A 696 2.43 24.57 1.29
CA VAL A 696 1.50 24.30 2.38
C VAL A 696 1.33 22.80 2.58
N ASN A 697 1.53 22.31 3.80
CA ASN A 697 1.38 20.89 4.14
C ASN A 697 0.48 20.68 5.36
N GLY A 698 -0.43 19.72 5.29
CA GLY A 698 -1.27 19.30 6.40
C GLY A 698 -1.30 17.78 6.51
N VAL A 699 -0.85 17.24 7.64
CA VAL A 699 -0.72 15.80 7.83
C VAL A 699 -1.37 15.37 9.15
N ILE A 700 -2.25 14.37 9.11
CA ILE A 700 -2.95 13.84 10.28
C ILE A 700 -2.82 12.33 10.29
N VAL A 701 -2.38 11.77 11.42
CA VAL A 701 -2.32 10.33 11.64
C VAL A 701 -3.11 10.00 12.90
N THR A 702 -4.01 9.02 12.82
CA THR A 702 -4.80 8.57 13.97
C THR A 702 -4.82 7.06 14.09
N ASN A 703 -4.52 6.54 15.28
CA ASN A 703 -4.87 5.18 15.69
C ASN A 703 -5.96 5.25 16.76
N ASN A 704 -7.01 4.46 16.61
CA ASN A 704 -8.12 4.37 17.55
C ASN A 704 -8.46 2.91 17.86
N MET A 705 -8.82 2.63 19.12
CA MET A 705 -9.37 1.34 19.51
C MET A 705 -10.57 1.48 20.44
N THR A 706 -11.60 0.71 20.14
CA THR A 706 -12.72 0.38 21.04
C THR A 706 -12.82 -1.13 21.23
N GLY A 707 -13.63 -1.56 22.20
CA GLY A 707 -13.86 -2.98 22.46
C GLY A 707 -13.34 -3.47 23.80
N PHE A 708 -13.56 -4.75 24.08
CA PHE A 708 -13.42 -5.28 25.44
C PHE A 708 -13.20 -6.80 25.44
N SER A 709 -12.38 -7.30 26.36
CA SER A 709 -12.20 -8.72 26.62
C SER A 709 -12.91 -9.14 27.92
N GLU A 710 -13.94 -9.96 27.82
CA GLU A 710 -14.79 -10.35 28.96
C GLU A 710 -14.84 -11.88 29.14
N ALA A 711 -14.35 -12.36 30.27
CA ALA A 711 -14.43 -13.76 30.66
C ALA A 711 -15.37 -13.93 31.87
N TYR A 712 -16.33 -14.83 31.83
CA TYR A 712 -17.21 -15.01 33.00
C TYR A 712 -17.83 -16.39 33.22
N THR A 713 -18.31 -16.59 34.45
CA THR A 713 -19.21 -17.70 34.80
C THR A 713 -20.49 -17.16 35.43
N ASP A 714 -21.65 -17.67 35.02
CA ASP A 714 -22.95 -17.25 35.53
C ASP A 714 -23.86 -18.44 35.84
N ASN A 715 -24.46 -18.46 37.03
CA ASN A 715 -25.40 -19.48 37.50
C ASN A 715 -24.93 -20.93 37.24
N SER A 716 -23.63 -21.17 37.35
CA SER A 716 -22.99 -22.45 37.01
C SER A 716 -22.47 -23.15 38.26
N THR A 717 -22.06 -24.41 38.17
CA THR A 717 -21.36 -25.12 39.25
C THR A 717 -20.10 -25.73 38.67
N ILE A 718 -18.95 -25.45 39.28
CA ILE A 718 -17.64 -25.89 38.79
C ILE A 718 -17.06 -26.89 39.78
N THR A 719 -16.63 -28.05 39.28
CA THR A 719 -15.92 -29.06 40.08
C THR A 719 -14.70 -29.56 39.31
N THR A 720 -13.51 -29.44 39.88
CA THR A 720 -12.31 -30.14 39.38
C THR A 720 -11.92 -31.23 40.37
N ALA A 721 -11.46 -32.36 39.83
CA ALA A 721 -10.98 -33.49 40.62
C ALA A 721 -9.46 -33.66 40.45
N SER A 722 -8.92 -34.64 41.16
CA SER A 722 -7.53 -35.09 41.00
C SER A 722 -7.54 -36.33 40.11
N ALA A 723 -6.51 -36.50 39.29
CA ALA A 723 -6.32 -37.69 38.44
C ALA A 723 -6.20 -39.01 39.25
N GLY A 724 -6.01 -38.89 40.58
CA GLY A 724 -6.06 -40.00 41.53
C GLY A 724 -6.21 -39.51 42.98
N ASN A 725 -6.00 -40.42 43.94
CA ASN A 725 -6.19 -40.14 45.37
C ASN A 725 -4.86 -39.93 46.14
N GLU A 726 -3.71 -39.97 45.47
CA GLU A 726 -2.40 -39.86 46.09
C GLU A 726 -1.96 -38.39 46.20
N PRO A 727 -1.20 -38.00 47.25
CA PRO A 727 -0.77 -36.60 47.43
C PRO A 727 0.15 -36.04 46.35
N GLN A 728 0.69 -36.88 45.46
CA GLN A 728 1.53 -36.47 44.32
C GLN A 728 0.75 -36.37 43.00
N ASP A 729 -0.53 -36.77 42.98
CA ASP A 729 -1.34 -36.72 41.77
C ASP A 729 -1.61 -35.27 41.37
N ALA A 730 -1.61 -35.02 40.06
CA ALA A 730 -1.97 -33.72 39.52
C ALA A 730 -3.42 -33.39 39.91
N LYS A 731 -3.57 -32.22 40.52
CA LYS A 731 -4.84 -31.66 40.93
C LYS A 731 -5.33 -30.74 39.81
N GLY A 732 -6.60 -30.84 39.45
CA GLY A 732 -7.21 -29.91 38.50
C GLY A 732 -7.43 -28.52 39.10
N ASP A 733 -7.02 -27.50 38.38
CA ASP A 733 -7.17 -26.08 38.71
C ASP A 733 -8.42 -25.48 38.02
N PHE A 734 -8.95 -24.40 38.60
CA PHE A 734 -9.96 -23.56 37.93
C PHE A 734 -9.35 -22.19 37.59
N SER A 735 -9.39 -21.81 36.31
CA SER A 735 -8.87 -20.53 35.81
C SER A 735 -9.94 -19.78 35.03
N LEU A 736 -10.16 -18.52 35.40
CA LEU A 736 -10.99 -17.57 34.67
C LEU A 736 -10.16 -16.32 34.35
N ARG A 737 -9.87 -16.07 33.08
CA ARG A 737 -8.90 -15.05 32.66
C ARG A 737 -9.45 -14.17 31.54
N ALA A 738 -9.34 -12.86 31.70
CA ALA A 738 -9.58 -11.89 30.65
C ALA A 738 -8.29 -11.08 30.43
N ASP A 739 -7.80 -11.02 29.19
CA ASP A 739 -6.60 -10.28 28.81
C ASP A 739 -6.92 -9.31 27.68
N ASN A 740 -6.48 -8.07 27.82
CA ASN A 740 -6.54 -7.07 26.75
C ASN A 740 -5.16 -6.41 26.62
N THR A 741 -4.54 -6.54 25.45
CA THR A 741 -3.25 -5.91 25.13
C THR A 741 -3.42 -4.99 23.93
N ALA A 742 -2.92 -3.76 24.03
CA ALA A 742 -2.97 -2.77 22.96
C ALA A 742 -1.61 -2.09 22.77
N SER A 743 -1.13 -2.03 21.52
CA SER A 743 0.11 -1.33 21.14
C SER A 743 -0.16 -0.40 19.97
N PHE A 744 -0.09 0.92 20.19
CA PHE A 744 -0.28 1.92 19.13
C PHE A 744 0.99 2.73 18.89
N THR A 745 1.36 2.87 17.63
CA THR A 745 2.47 3.70 17.16
C THR A 745 1.97 4.59 16.04
N ALA A 746 2.03 5.90 16.23
CA ALA A 746 1.73 6.91 15.21
C ALA A 746 2.99 7.76 15.00
N ILE A 747 3.69 7.55 13.89
CA ILE A 747 4.90 8.30 13.51
C ILE A 747 4.55 9.16 12.31
N ASN A 748 4.66 10.48 12.47
CA ASN A 748 4.34 11.43 11.42
C ASN A 748 5.54 12.34 11.13
N THR A 749 6.17 12.14 9.98
CA THR A 749 7.26 12.97 9.48
C THR A 749 6.78 13.86 8.35
N SER A 750 7.05 15.16 8.48
CA SER A 750 6.66 16.19 7.52
C SER A 750 7.83 17.10 7.21
N SER A 751 8.04 17.41 5.93
CA SER A 751 8.95 18.45 5.44
C SER A 751 8.19 19.40 4.54
N THR A 752 8.31 20.70 4.78
CA THR A 752 7.69 21.75 3.96
C THR A 752 8.74 22.79 3.61
N GLN A 753 9.11 22.91 2.34
CA GLN A 753 10.18 23.80 1.88
C GLN A 753 9.64 24.78 0.85
N SER A 754 10.01 26.06 0.97
CA SER A 754 9.61 27.08 0.02
C SER A 754 10.76 28.05 -0.29
N GLY A 755 10.72 28.63 -1.49
CA GLY A 755 11.51 29.80 -1.85
C GLY A 755 10.98 31.13 -1.28
N ASP A 756 9.80 31.15 -0.64
CA ASP A 756 9.21 32.35 -0.03
C ASP A 756 8.35 31.99 1.19
N THR A 757 7.13 31.50 1.03
CA THR A 757 6.23 31.17 2.15
C THR A 757 6.05 29.66 2.30
N ALA A 758 6.30 29.14 3.51
CA ALA A 758 6.10 27.74 3.88
C ALA A 758 5.24 27.62 5.15
N ALA A 759 4.21 26.78 5.13
CA ALA A 759 3.34 26.49 6.27
C ALA A 759 3.07 24.99 6.40
N GLY A 760 3.41 24.40 7.55
CA GLY A 760 3.22 22.96 7.81
C GLY A 760 2.47 22.70 9.10
N VAL A 761 1.42 21.88 9.07
CA VAL A 761 0.72 21.38 10.26
C VAL A 761 0.82 19.86 10.28
N THR A 762 1.29 19.30 11.39
CA THR A 762 1.54 17.86 11.52
C THR A 762 0.97 17.34 12.83
N LEU A 763 0.05 16.39 12.74
CA LEU A 763 -0.72 15.87 13.88
C LEU A 763 -0.61 14.35 13.96
N ALA A 764 -0.39 13.81 15.16
CA ALA A 764 -0.43 12.38 15.45
C ALA A 764 -1.26 12.11 16.72
N PHE A 765 -2.22 11.19 16.63
CA PHE A 765 -3.16 10.90 17.69
C PHE A 765 -3.30 9.39 17.92
N ASN A 766 -3.14 8.94 19.16
CA ASN A 766 -3.52 7.59 19.57
C ASN A 766 -4.64 7.68 20.62
N ARG A 767 -5.70 6.89 20.45
CA ARG A 767 -6.86 6.87 21.35
C ARG A 767 -7.24 5.43 21.70
N LEU A 768 -7.37 5.17 23.00
CA LEU A 768 -7.87 3.90 23.53
C LEU A 768 -9.06 4.20 24.44
N GLY A 769 -10.22 3.58 24.19
CA GLY A 769 -11.41 3.72 25.04
C GLY A 769 -12.27 4.96 24.80
N TYR A 770 -12.11 5.60 23.63
CA TYR A 770 -12.94 6.73 23.22
C TYR A 770 -13.61 6.40 21.89
N ALA A 771 -14.91 6.65 21.79
CA ALA A 771 -15.59 6.52 20.51
C ALA A 771 -14.95 7.48 19.49
N PRO A 772 -14.73 7.04 18.23
CA PRO A 772 -14.16 7.91 17.20
C PRO A 772 -15.17 9.03 16.89
N ASP A 773 -14.85 10.23 17.36
CA ASP A 773 -15.53 11.47 17.00
C ASP A 773 -14.91 12.09 15.73
N ASN A 774 -15.54 13.17 15.24
CA ASN A 774 -15.10 13.96 14.10
C ASN A 774 -13.60 14.33 14.16
N LEU A 775 -12.85 14.05 13.09
CA LEU A 775 -11.42 14.35 12.96
C LEU A 775 -11.08 15.82 13.25
N LEU A 776 -11.97 16.74 12.84
CA LEU A 776 -11.82 18.18 13.07
C LEU A 776 -11.93 18.57 14.56
N PHE A 777 -12.79 17.88 15.32
CA PHE A 777 -12.92 18.13 16.76
C PHE A 777 -11.78 17.49 17.53
N ASN A 778 -11.19 16.39 17.07
CA ASN A 778 -9.99 15.80 17.68
C ASN A 778 -8.82 16.80 17.72
N THR A 779 -8.70 17.65 16.69
CA THR A 779 -7.71 18.74 16.69
C THR A 779 -8.01 19.82 17.75
N LEU A 780 -9.29 20.08 18.02
CA LEU A 780 -9.74 21.00 19.07
C LEU A 780 -9.57 20.38 20.47
N GLU A 781 -9.93 19.10 20.65
CA GLU A 781 -9.79 18.34 21.90
C GLU A 781 -8.33 18.31 22.36
N ALA A 782 -7.41 18.01 21.45
CA ALA A 782 -5.98 17.98 21.74
C ALA A 782 -5.39 19.36 22.08
N ILE A 783 -5.93 20.44 21.51
CA ILE A 783 -5.46 21.82 21.76
C ILE A 783 -6.06 22.39 23.06
N PHE A 784 -7.30 22.06 23.40
CA PHE A 784 -8.04 22.65 24.53
C PHE A 784 -8.22 21.73 25.75
N GLY A 785 -7.81 20.46 25.67
CA GLY A 785 -7.93 19.50 26.76
C GLY A 785 -9.38 19.18 27.15
N THR A 786 -10.33 19.42 26.24
CA THR A 786 -11.75 19.14 26.44
C THR A 786 -12.09 17.79 25.82
N ILE A 787 -12.67 16.88 26.59
CA ILE A 787 -13.23 15.61 26.10
C ILE A 787 -14.65 15.91 25.60
N LEU A 788 -14.89 15.80 24.29
CA LEU A 788 -16.19 16.01 23.67
C LEU A 788 -16.81 14.71 23.14
N GLY A 789 -16.00 13.65 22.98
CA GLY A 789 -16.45 12.29 22.68
C GLY A 789 -17.02 11.53 23.88
N GLY A 790 -17.84 10.51 23.59
CA GLY A 790 -18.36 9.59 24.60
C GLY A 790 -17.28 8.63 25.10
N ASP A 791 -17.25 8.40 26.41
CA ASP A 791 -16.36 7.42 27.04
C ASP A 791 -16.91 6.00 26.83
N ASP A 792 -16.09 5.10 26.28
CA ASP A 792 -16.38 3.66 26.20
C ASP A 792 -15.11 2.89 26.61
N PRO A 793 -14.92 2.61 27.91
CA PRO A 793 -13.66 2.10 28.43
C PRO A 793 -13.28 0.78 27.76
N VAL A 794 -12.08 0.74 27.19
CA VAL A 794 -11.50 -0.49 26.65
C VAL A 794 -10.82 -1.25 27.77
N GLY A 795 -10.90 -2.57 27.79
CA GLY A 795 -10.31 -3.28 28.91
C GLY A 795 -10.55 -4.78 29.00
N ALA A 796 -10.24 -5.29 30.19
CA ALA A 796 -10.42 -6.69 30.56
C ALA A 796 -11.32 -6.81 31.79
N LYS A 797 -12.25 -7.78 31.77
CA LYS A 797 -13.19 -8.04 32.87
C LYS A 797 -13.35 -9.53 33.05
N ALA A 798 -13.01 -10.00 34.23
CA ALA A 798 -13.25 -11.37 34.65
C ALA A 798 -14.28 -11.37 35.78
N TRP A 799 -15.39 -12.09 35.63
CA TRP A 799 -16.39 -12.13 36.70
C TRP A 799 -17.10 -13.45 36.90
N MET A 800 -17.51 -13.69 38.13
CA MET A 800 -18.26 -14.87 38.51
C MET A 800 -19.53 -14.44 39.24
N ARG A 801 -20.67 -14.99 38.81
CA ARG A 801 -21.95 -14.74 39.47
C ARG A 801 -22.64 -16.06 39.76
N ASN A 802 -23.12 -16.22 40.99
CA ASN A 802 -23.90 -17.40 41.42
C ASN A 802 -23.24 -18.73 41.04
N THR A 803 -21.91 -18.79 41.16
CA THR A 803 -21.12 -19.93 40.68
C THR A 803 -20.30 -20.53 41.82
N PRO A 804 -20.80 -21.56 42.54
CA PRO A 804 -19.97 -22.33 43.46
C PRO A 804 -18.86 -23.08 42.72
N VAL A 805 -17.66 -23.06 43.29
CA VAL A 805 -16.47 -23.74 42.77
C VAL A 805 -15.93 -24.71 43.82
N THR A 806 -15.70 -25.95 43.41
CA THR A 806 -14.95 -26.96 44.18
C THR A 806 -13.73 -27.36 43.37
N ALA A 807 -12.60 -26.67 43.59
CA ALA A 807 -11.34 -26.98 42.92
C ALA A 807 -10.48 -27.95 43.76
N SER A 808 -9.89 -28.97 43.14
CA SER A 808 -8.95 -29.87 43.82
C SER A 808 -7.53 -29.26 43.94
N GLY A 809 -7.19 -28.38 43.00
CA GLY A 809 -5.98 -27.55 42.95
C GLY A 809 -6.29 -26.09 43.26
N ASP A 810 -5.70 -25.17 42.49
CA ASP A 810 -5.80 -23.73 42.66
C ASP A 810 -7.04 -23.15 41.95
N MET A 811 -7.51 -22.00 42.44
CA MET A 811 -8.55 -21.19 41.81
C MET A 811 -7.98 -19.81 41.49
N SER A 812 -8.05 -19.42 40.21
CA SER A 812 -7.54 -18.14 39.71
C SER A 812 -8.62 -17.38 38.95
N VAL A 813 -8.79 -16.10 39.27
CA VAL A 813 -9.64 -15.18 38.51
C VAL A 813 -8.83 -13.91 38.23
N ILE A 814 -8.53 -13.66 36.96
CA ILE A 814 -7.59 -12.61 36.55
C ILE A 814 -8.20 -11.76 35.43
N ALA A 815 -8.08 -10.44 35.58
CA ALA A 815 -8.28 -9.51 34.48
C ALA A 815 -6.99 -8.70 34.30
N HIS A 816 -6.41 -8.73 33.11
CA HIS A 816 -5.17 -8.05 32.77
C HIS A 816 -5.40 -7.09 31.60
N ASN A 817 -4.95 -5.85 31.74
CA ASN A 817 -5.06 -4.84 30.68
C ASN A 817 -3.74 -4.09 30.55
N ASP A 818 -3.07 -4.26 29.42
CA ASP A 818 -1.81 -3.60 29.07
C ASP A 818 -2.01 -2.70 27.84
N ALA A 819 -1.55 -1.45 27.92
CA ALA A 819 -1.60 -0.52 26.80
C ALA A 819 -0.29 0.27 26.68
N LEU A 820 0.26 0.34 25.47
CA LEU A 820 1.41 1.17 25.11
C LEU A 820 1.04 2.04 23.90
N LEU A 821 1.11 3.37 24.06
CA LEU A 821 0.79 4.32 23.00
C LEU A 821 1.98 5.27 22.77
N THR A 822 2.47 5.33 21.53
CA THR A 822 3.58 6.19 21.10
C THR A 822 3.11 7.09 19.96
N ALA A 823 3.16 8.41 20.16
CA ALA A 823 2.88 9.40 19.12
C ALA A 823 4.15 10.24 18.92
N GLU A 824 4.73 10.16 17.73
CA GLU A 824 5.94 10.89 17.34
C GLU A 824 5.62 11.79 16.15
N VAL A 825 6.03 13.05 16.24
CA VAL A 825 5.81 14.05 15.19
C VAL A 825 7.11 14.80 14.92
N THR A 826 7.51 14.82 13.65
CA THR A 826 8.56 15.70 13.14
C THR A 826 7.98 16.60 12.05
N ASN A 827 8.20 17.91 12.17
CA ASN A 827 7.77 18.88 11.16
C ASN A 827 8.92 19.85 10.87
N ALA A 828 9.54 19.69 9.70
CA ALA A 828 10.61 20.53 9.21
C ALA A 828 10.07 21.53 8.16
N THR A 829 9.64 22.71 8.62
CA THR A 829 9.21 23.80 7.72
C THR A 829 10.34 24.81 7.53
N ALA A 830 10.74 25.06 6.29
CA ALA A 830 11.78 26.00 5.93
C ALA A 830 11.36 26.92 4.78
N SER A 831 11.87 28.16 4.83
CA SER A 831 11.81 29.10 3.71
C SER A 831 13.23 29.61 3.42
N SER A 832 13.66 29.49 2.17
CA SER A 832 14.98 29.90 1.69
C SER A 832 14.86 30.80 0.45
N ALA A 833 14.45 32.05 0.69
CA ALA A 833 14.33 33.04 -0.38
C ALA A 833 15.70 33.59 -0.82
N GLY A 834 15.97 33.56 -2.13
CA GLY A 834 17.16 34.12 -2.76
C GLY A 834 16.79 35.12 -3.85
N ALA A 835 17.23 36.38 -3.73
CA ALA A 835 17.08 37.41 -4.75
C ALA A 835 18.20 38.46 -4.68
N ILE A 836 18.46 39.19 -5.78
CA ILE A 836 19.45 40.28 -5.81
C ILE A 836 18.96 41.47 -4.98
N THR A 837 17.64 41.71 -4.96
CA THR A 837 17.00 42.74 -4.11
C THR A 837 15.65 42.27 -3.60
N GLY A 838 15.30 42.59 -2.34
CA GLY A 838 13.94 42.44 -1.84
C GLY A 838 13.50 41.02 -1.46
N ALA A 839 14.44 40.09 -1.21
CA ALA A 839 14.13 38.75 -0.73
C ALA A 839 13.35 38.80 0.60
N ASN A 840 12.19 38.15 0.64
CA ASN A 840 11.39 37.93 1.84
C ASN A 840 11.06 36.44 1.93
N GLY A 841 11.03 35.90 3.14
CA GLY A 841 10.65 34.51 3.37
C GLY A 841 9.97 34.33 4.71
N MET A 842 8.96 33.48 4.76
CA MET A 842 8.18 33.16 5.96
C MET A 842 8.04 31.64 6.09
N ALA A 843 8.32 31.11 7.28
CA ALA A 843 8.09 29.72 7.63
C ALA A 843 7.25 29.63 8.92
N ALA A 844 6.18 28.84 8.90
CA ALA A 844 5.34 28.56 10.06
C ALA A 844 5.11 27.04 10.20
N ALA A 845 5.33 26.51 11.39
CA ALA A 845 5.11 25.10 11.70
C ALA A 845 4.22 24.95 12.93
N ALA A 846 3.30 23.98 12.90
CA ALA A 846 2.56 23.53 14.06
C ALA A 846 2.67 22.00 14.19
N ILE A 847 2.83 21.53 15.43
CA ILE A 847 2.86 20.11 15.76
C ILE A 847 1.88 19.83 16.90
N VAL A 848 1.18 18.71 16.82
CA VAL A 848 0.40 18.16 17.95
C VAL A 848 0.60 16.65 17.97
N ALA A 849 1.03 16.13 19.12
CA ALA A 849 1.07 14.71 19.40
C ALA A 849 0.23 14.45 20.66
N SER A 850 -0.68 13.46 20.63
CA SER A 850 -1.49 13.12 21.80
C SER A 850 -1.70 11.61 21.90
N ASN A 851 -1.64 11.12 23.14
CA ASN A 851 -2.06 9.78 23.52
C ASN A 851 -3.17 9.91 24.57
N MET A 852 -4.34 9.34 24.29
CA MET A 852 -5.48 9.31 25.20
C MET A 852 -5.83 7.86 25.55
N VAL A 853 -6.01 7.59 26.83
CA VAL A 853 -6.25 6.24 27.36
C VAL A 853 -7.37 6.32 28.39
N GLU A 854 -8.49 5.67 28.10
CA GLU A 854 -9.53 5.31 29.07
C GLU A 854 -9.61 3.79 29.10
N SER A 855 -9.17 3.18 30.21
CA SER A 855 -9.06 1.73 30.28
C SER A 855 -9.48 1.14 31.62
N GLN A 856 -9.91 -0.12 31.59
CA GLN A 856 -10.41 -0.82 32.78
C GLN A 856 -9.83 -2.25 32.89
N ALA A 857 -9.43 -2.63 34.10
CA ALA A 857 -9.25 -4.04 34.48
C ALA A 857 -10.09 -4.31 35.73
N SER A 858 -10.99 -5.30 35.68
CA SER A 858 -11.85 -5.60 36.83
C SER A 858 -12.09 -7.09 37.05
N VAL A 859 -12.03 -7.48 38.32
CA VAL A 859 -12.37 -8.83 38.80
C VAL A 859 -13.53 -8.73 39.78
N THR A 860 -14.55 -9.58 39.63
CA THR A 860 -15.70 -9.61 40.56
C THR A 860 -16.19 -11.03 40.80
N VAL A 861 -16.50 -11.36 42.06
CA VAL A 861 -17.07 -12.67 42.45
C VAL A 861 -18.26 -12.41 43.36
N ASP A 862 -19.47 -12.64 42.85
CA ASP A 862 -20.71 -12.27 43.51
C ASP A 862 -21.69 -13.46 43.63
N PHE A 863 -22.42 -13.51 44.74
CA PHE A 863 -23.59 -14.37 44.92
C PHE A 863 -24.80 -13.48 45.24
N THR A 864 -25.90 -13.66 44.51
CA THR A 864 -27.12 -12.90 44.74
C THR A 864 -27.88 -13.45 45.95
N ASP A 865 -28.59 -12.58 46.68
CA ASP A 865 -29.42 -13.00 47.83
C ASP A 865 -30.44 -14.08 47.46
N ALA A 866 -31.00 -13.99 46.24
CA ALA A 866 -31.92 -14.99 45.71
C ALA A 866 -31.26 -16.36 45.55
N TYR A 867 -29.98 -16.41 45.18
CA TYR A 867 -29.23 -17.66 45.08
C TYR A 867 -28.91 -18.25 46.46
N LEU A 868 -28.49 -17.42 47.42
CA LEU A 868 -28.13 -17.89 48.76
C LEU A 868 -29.33 -18.40 49.60
N THR A 869 -30.54 -17.98 49.22
CA THR A 869 -31.78 -18.36 49.92
C THR A 869 -32.53 -19.52 49.26
N ALA A 870 -32.18 -19.86 48.01
CA ALA A 870 -32.63 -21.06 47.31
C ALA A 870 -31.80 -22.27 47.76
#